data_AF-A0A7Y5A190-F1
#
_entry.id   AF-A0A7Y5A190-F1
#
_cell.length_a   1.000
_cell.length_b   1.000
_cell.length_c   1.000
_cell.angle_alpha   90.00
_cell.angle_beta   90.00
_cell.angle_gamma   90.00
#
_symmetry.space_group_name_H-M   'P 1'
#
loop_
_entity.id
_entity.type
_entity.pdbx_description
1 polymer ?
#
loop_
_entity_poly.entity_id
_entity_poly.type
_entity_poly.pdbx_seq_one_letter_code
_entity_poly.pdbx_strand_id
1 'polypeptide(L)'
;MKRLLPLRLFIFSALLFICAANPIYSAIITSAQSGLFSVGSTWVGGSAPALYDDIVIATGHTVTLDANVTIFNITIQTGAILDNSTFIITIDNGIASGNPKYTNNGTHNGTGNIKTYSNFDTEITGSGITNCTFEIINYGLKPLNDCNLTINGNIQHQNPGNTGMNGKYLIQMSSGNLTINGNLITDATFGAVGITTSGTITVNGNVSMLGSTDSGAGATIVNSGTINISGDLTLGVYASFCQNDGSMIIGGDLLGSGLGDSYFWNGLNATVKLGGNVFPDPFGGLFFGITEPAGSSSTEPNTIEYNGTLAQTIRVPDDAAYSNLIINNPAGATMNLATTVNGFLTVKPGATLTDVSGSLAVTGAFTLQSDATGTGSLITTAATTANVERYIAGSVVANHGWHLLSSPVAAQAISAFHTAGSGNDFYKWNEPTFTWINRTATGGGLNGDFETNFLVGTGYLIANMATSTQTFAGSLNISNVAVSNLSYTGSNAYTGWHLLGNPFSSAIRWNDGSWALSNVDANCQIWNEASASYSVIAANGIIPSTNGFMVHASVNNASLTIPAASRVVSSANWYKNVEQNNQIVLTVNDPEGQTAQPTIIRFDANATDAYDSQYDSYFLTGFAPVFYSQSQQEMYALNTLSGITEGMSIPLGFVKNASNQFNIELTENISGQSIYLTDNKTNQTLLLNDGNYAFTSEAGDNADRFVIHFGVVGVGEKADDATIHAWYANGQLYLQNTDQDVQLSIFDVQGRNLQSSVINSTGLYSQALNLPAGIYMVRLQNSLSVNTVKIIVQ
;
A
#
# COMPACT_ATOMS: atom_id res chain seq x y z
N MET A 1 -24.59 -84.19 -72.69
CA MET A 1 -23.43 -84.00 -71.79
C MET A 1 -22.66 -82.76 -72.24
N LYS A 2 -22.98 -81.57 -71.69
CA LYS A 2 -22.22 -80.32 -71.91
C LYS A 2 -21.70 -79.88 -70.54
N ARG A 3 -20.37 -79.83 -70.37
CA ARG A 3 -19.69 -79.32 -69.17
C ARG A 3 -19.28 -77.87 -69.44
N LEU A 4 -19.80 -76.94 -68.65
CA LEU A 4 -19.32 -75.56 -68.53
C LEU A 4 -18.51 -75.46 -67.22
N LEU A 5 -17.27 -74.98 -67.33
CA LEU A 5 -16.38 -74.63 -66.22
C LEU A 5 -16.90 -73.38 -65.49
N PRO A 6 -16.85 -73.28 -64.14
CA PRO A 6 -17.31 -72.10 -63.43
C PRO A 6 -16.15 -71.15 -63.09
N LEU A 7 -16.19 -69.94 -63.65
CA LEU A 7 -16.47 -68.65 -62.97
C LEU A 7 -16.12 -68.45 -61.47
N ARG A 8 -15.26 -69.25 -60.85
CA ARG A 8 -14.96 -69.15 -59.39
C ARG A 8 -13.63 -68.47 -59.05
N LEU A 9 -12.75 -68.23 -60.03
CA LEU A 9 -11.43 -67.64 -59.75
C LEU A 9 -11.38 -66.11 -59.92
N PHE A 10 -12.34 -65.51 -60.64
CA PHE A 10 -12.35 -64.04 -60.87
C PHE A 10 -13.12 -63.26 -59.79
N ILE A 11 -14.08 -63.90 -59.10
CA ILE A 11 -14.89 -63.25 -58.05
C ILE A 11 -14.13 -63.16 -56.72
N PHE A 12 -13.18 -64.07 -56.46
CA PHE A 12 -12.34 -64.00 -55.25
C PHE A 12 -11.26 -62.91 -55.31
N SER A 13 -10.76 -62.58 -56.50
CA SER A 13 -9.81 -61.47 -56.69
C SER A 13 -10.48 -60.10 -56.70
N ALA A 14 -11.75 -60.01 -57.12
CA ALA A 14 -12.53 -58.77 -57.10
C ALA A 14 -13.08 -58.43 -55.70
N LEU A 15 -13.45 -59.43 -54.89
CA LEU A 15 -13.83 -59.20 -53.47
C LEU A 15 -12.63 -58.79 -52.61
N LEU A 16 -11.42 -59.29 -52.87
CA LEU A 16 -10.22 -58.86 -52.14
C LEU A 16 -9.80 -57.41 -52.46
N PHE A 17 -10.08 -56.92 -53.67
CA PHE A 17 -9.78 -55.53 -54.06
C PHE A 17 -10.85 -54.52 -53.60
N ILE A 18 -12.10 -54.96 -53.39
CA ILE A 18 -13.18 -54.07 -52.90
C ILE A 18 -13.15 -53.93 -51.37
N CYS A 19 -12.58 -54.89 -50.62
CA CYS A 19 -12.36 -54.72 -49.17
C CYS A 19 -11.18 -53.79 -48.81
N ALA A 20 -10.30 -53.45 -49.77
CA ALA A 20 -9.14 -52.59 -49.57
C ALA A 20 -9.40 -51.10 -49.87
N ALA A 21 -10.64 -50.72 -50.22
CA ALA A 21 -11.01 -49.36 -50.61
C ALA A 21 -12.14 -48.78 -49.75
N ASN A 22 -12.28 -49.22 -48.49
CA ASN A 22 -13.05 -48.42 -47.53
C ASN A 22 -12.22 -47.21 -47.14
N PRO A 23 -12.75 -45.97 -47.21
CA PRO A 23 -12.11 -44.87 -46.50
C PRO A 23 -11.96 -45.31 -45.04
N ILE A 24 -10.73 -45.23 -44.53
CA ILE A 24 -10.38 -45.56 -43.15
C ILE A 24 -11.17 -44.59 -42.27
N TYR A 25 -12.32 -45.04 -41.74
CA TYR A 25 -13.01 -44.29 -40.72
C TYR A 25 -12.22 -44.45 -39.43
N SER A 26 -11.80 -43.33 -38.85
CA SER A 26 -11.26 -43.26 -37.49
C SER A 26 -12.22 -43.94 -36.51
N ALA A 27 -11.72 -44.85 -35.68
CA ALA A 27 -12.53 -45.51 -34.66
C ALA A 27 -12.50 -44.70 -33.36
N ILE A 28 -13.63 -44.67 -32.64
CA ILE A 28 -13.68 -44.13 -31.27
C ILE A 28 -13.28 -45.24 -30.30
N ILE A 29 -12.13 -45.10 -29.65
CA ILE A 29 -11.61 -46.06 -28.68
C ILE A 29 -11.60 -45.46 -27.28
N THR A 30 -12.35 -46.09 -26.37
CA THR A 30 -12.49 -45.66 -24.97
C THR A 30 -11.57 -46.47 -24.07
N SER A 31 -10.91 -45.82 -23.10
CA SER A 31 -10.10 -46.52 -22.08
C SER A 31 -10.98 -47.48 -21.26
N ALA A 32 -10.55 -48.74 -21.09
CA ALA A 32 -11.21 -49.74 -20.26
C ALA A 32 -10.68 -49.76 -18.81
N GLN A 33 -9.45 -49.27 -18.58
CA GLN A 33 -8.81 -49.14 -17.28
C GLN A 33 -7.64 -48.14 -17.39
N SER A 34 -7.02 -47.80 -16.26
CA SER A 34 -5.76 -47.06 -16.25
C SER A 34 -4.61 -47.92 -16.81
N GLY A 35 -3.65 -47.30 -17.51
CA GLY A 35 -2.52 -48.02 -18.09
C GLY A 35 -1.72 -47.19 -19.09
N LEU A 36 -0.74 -47.86 -19.74
CA LEU A 36 0.02 -47.25 -20.83
C LEU A 36 -0.81 -47.20 -22.12
N PHE A 37 -0.60 -46.16 -22.92
CA PHE A 37 -1.33 -45.93 -24.16
C PHE A 37 -1.14 -47.07 -25.17
N SER A 38 0.10 -47.55 -25.34
CA SER A 38 0.41 -48.62 -26.30
C SER A 38 -0.14 -50.01 -25.93
N VAL A 39 -0.63 -50.19 -24.70
CA VAL A 39 -1.05 -51.48 -24.17
C VAL A 39 -2.53 -51.73 -24.49
N GLY A 40 -2.83 -52.78 -25.26
CA GLY A 40 -4.20 -53.09 -25.70
C GLY A 40 -5.21 -53.29 -24.57
N SER A 41 -4.79 -53.81 -23.41
CA SER A 41 -5.69 -53.97 -22.26
C SER A 41 -6.11 -52.65 -21.60
N THR A 42 -5.45 -51.53 -21.90
CA THR A 42 -5.86 -50.19 -21.46
C THR A 42 -7.16 -49.76 -22.15
N TRP A 43 -7.53 -50.39 -23.27
CA TRP A 43 -8.58 -49.94 -24.16
C TRP A 43 -9.69 -50.97 -24.35
N VAL A 44 -10.92 -50.49 -24.53
CA VAL A 44 -12.08 -51.33 -24.83
C VAL A 44 -11.84 -52.04 -26.17
N GLY A 45 -12.03 -53.37 -26.19
CA GLY A 45 -11.73 -54.20 -27.37
C GLY A 45 -10.32 -54.79 -27.40
N GLY A 46 -9.46 -54.47 -26.43
CA GLY A 46 -8.16 -55.11 -26.25
C GLY A 46 -7.08 -54.70 -27.27
N SER A 47 -7.32 -53.63 -28.04
CA SER A 47 -6.38 -53.08 -29.01
C SER A 47 -6.15 -51.60 -28.70
N ALA A 48 -4.88 -51.17 -28.71
CA ALA A 48 -4.55 -49.76 -28.52
C ALA A 48 -5.02 -48.92 -29.74
N PRO A 49 -5.33 -47.62 -29.55
CA PRO A 49 -5.70 -46.73 -30.63
C PRO A 49 -4.66 -46.74 -31.74
N ALA A 50 -5.13 -46.87 -32.97
CA ALA A 50 -4.32 -46.75 -34.16
C ALA A 50 -4.11 -45.27 -34.51
N LEU A 51 -3.27 -45.04 -35.51
CA LEU A 51 -3.06 -43.73 -36.09
C LEU A 51 -4.40 -43.13 -36.54
N TYR A 52 -4.66 -41.88 -36.13
CA TYR A 52 -5.87 -41.10 -36.46
C TYR A 52 -7.16 -41.52 -35.75
N ASP A 53 -7.11 -42.52 -34.87
CA ASP A 53 -8.28 -42.87 -34.05
C ASP A 53 -8.68 -41.73 -33.12
N ASP A 54 -9.95 -41.73 -32.73
CA ASP A 54 -10.52 -40.87 -31.71
C ASP A 54 -10.37 -41.55 -30.35
N ILE A 55 -9.95 -40.82 -29.32
CA ILE A 55 -9.78 -41.39 -27.97
C ILE A 55 -10.76 -40.80 -26.97
N VAL A 56 -11.24 -41.65 -26.07
CA VAL A 56 -12.01 -41.25 -24.89
C VAL A 56 -11.34 -41.81 -23.64
N ILE A 57 -10.81 -40.94 -22.78
CA ILE A 57 -10.35 -41.32 -21.45
C ILE A 57 -11.56 -41.23 -20.51
N ALA A 58 -12.00 -42.39 -20.02
CA ALA A 58 -13.19 -42.53 -19.22
C ALA A 58 -12.96 -42.07 -17.78
N THR A 59 -14.03 -41.61 -17.13
CA THR A 59 -14.02 -41.16 -15.73
C THR A 59 -13.29 -42.13 -14.81
N GLY A 60 -12.33 -41.61 -14.04
CA GLY A 60 -11.55 -42.38 -13.06
C GLY A 60 -10.34 -43.12 -13.64
N HIS A 61 -10.12 -43.10 -14.96
CA HIS A 61 -8.94 -43.71 -15.58
C HIS A 61 -7.79 -42.72 -15.72
N THR A 62 -6.56 -43.25 -15.66
CA THR A 62 -5.32 -42.55 -16.00
C THR A 62 -4.65 -43.29 -17.15
N VAL A 63 -4.52 -42.64 -18.31
CA VAL A 63 -3.81 -43.18 -19.46
C VAL A 63 -2.52 -42.39 -19.66
N THR A 64 -1.38 -43.08 -19.63
CA THR A 64 -0.06 -42.46 -19.76
C THR A 64 0.57 -42.82 -21.11
N LEU A 65 1.07 -41.83 -21.84
CA LEU A 65 1.83 -42.07 -23.08
C LEU A 65 3.20 -42.66 -22.79
N ASP A 66 3.60 -43.60 -23.64
CA ASP A 66 4.91 -44.25 -23.67
C ASP A 66 5.60 -44.12 -25.04
N ALA A 67 5.00 -43.36 -25.96
CA ALA A 67 5.54 -42.96 -27.25
C ALA A 67 4.81 -41.70 -27.76
N ASN A 68 5.36 -41.04 -28.78
CA ASN A 68 4.62 -40.01 -29.52
C ASN A 68 3.43 -40.65 -30.24
N VAL A 69 2.27 -39.99 -30.21
CA VAL A 69 1.04 -40.51 -30.82
C VAL A 69 0.40 -39.49 -31.75
N THR A 70 -0.42 -39.97 -32.67
CA THR A 70 -1.22 -39.14 -33.56
C THR A 70 -2.66 -39.65 -33.58
N ILE A 71 -3.58 -38.78 -33.20
CA ILE A 71 -4.99 -39.06 -32.93
C ILE A 71 -5.83 -37.92 -33.48
N PHE A 72 -7.11 -38.14 -33.78
CA PHE A 72 -7.94 -37.11 -34.39
C PHE A 72 -8.78 -36.32 -33.36
N ASN A 73 -9.68 -36.98 -32.63
CA ASN A 73 -10.41 -36.36 -31.52
C ASN A 73 -9.91 -36.86 -30.16
N ILE A 74 -9.92 -35.97 -29.17
CA ILE A 74 -9.53 -36.28 -27.78
C ILE A 74 -10.70 -35.92 -26.88
N THR A 75 -11.17 -36.88 -26.09
CA THR A 75 -12.13 -36.63 -25.01
C THR A 75 -11.56 -37.11 -23.69
N ILE A 76 -11.38 -36.21 -22.73
CA ILE A 76 -11.00 -36.52 -21.34
C ILE A 76 -12.23 -36.24 -20.48
N GLN A 77 -12.84 -37.27 -19.92
CA GLN A 77 -14.03 -37.13 -19.08
C GLN A 77 -13.68 -36.55 -17.70
N THR A 78 -14.69 -36.08 -16.98
CA THR A 78 -14.51 -35.57 -15.62
C THR A 78 -13.88 -36.63 -14.71
N GLY A 79 -12.82 -36.24 -13.99
CA GLY A 79 -12.06 -37.15 -13.13
C GLY A 79 -11.15 -38.14 -13.87
N ALA A 80 -11.03 -38.04 -15.20
CA ALA A 80 -10.07 -38.78 -16.00
C ALA A 80 -8.74 -38.01 -16.16
N ILE A 81 -7.64 -38.74 -16.37
CA ILE A 81 -6.31 -38.18 -16.59
C ILE A 81 -5.71 -38.74 -17.88
N LEU A 82 -5.30 -37.87 -18.80
CA LEU A 82 -4.39 -38.19 -19.89
C LEU A 82 -3.01 -37.63 -19.53
N ASP A 83 -1.96 -38.44 -19.46
CA ASP A 83 -0.61 -37.99 -19.12
C ASP A 83 0.36 -38.25 -20.27
N ASN A 84 0.82 -37.19 -20.92
CA ASN A 84 1.76 -37.26 -22.02
C ASN A 84 3.20 -37.53 -21.56
N SER A 85 3.50 -37.41 -20.27
CA SER A 85 4.87 -37.46 -19.75
C SER A 85 5.77 -36.46 -20.51
N THR A 86 6.66 -36.92 -21.39
CA THR A 86 7.49 -36.09 -22.28
C THR A 86 7.11 -36.22 -23.77
N PHE A 87 6.13 -37.06 -24.09
CA PHE A 87 5.77 -37.43 -25.46
C PHE A 87 4.81 -36.43 -26.09
N ILE A 88 4.91 -36.30 -27.41
CA ILE A 88 4.07 -35.38 -28.19
C ILE A 88 2.78 -36.09 -28.59
N ILE A 89 1.65 -35.41 -28.37
CA ILE A 89 0.38 -35.74 -29.04
C ILE A 89 0.26 -34.86 -30.27
N THR A 90 0.03 -35.47 -31.43
CA THR A 90 -0.32 -34.74 -32.66
C THR A 90 -1.79 -34.96 -32.98
N ILE A 91 -2.53 -33.88 -33.20
CA ILE A 91 -3.92 -33.92 -33.64
C ILE A 91 -3.97 -33.95 -35.17
N ASP A 92 -4.33 -35.08 -35.77
CA ASP A 92 -4.37 -35.27 -37.23
C ASP A 92 -5.27 -36.45 -37.63
N ASN A 93 -5.72 -36.46 -38.88
CA ASN A 93 -6.39 -37.60 -39.54
C ASN A 93 -5.78 -37.93 -40.92
N GLY A 94 -4.68 -37.28 -41.31
CA GLY A 94 -3.95 -37.55 -42.56
C GLY A 94 -4.66 -37.08 -43.83
N ILE A 95 -5.84 -36.46 -43.73
CA ILE A 95 -6.64 -35.93 -44.84
C ILE A 95 -7.20 -34.55 -44.46
N ALA A 96 -7.47 -33.65 -45.41
CA ALA A 96 -8.09 -32.37 -45.07
C ALA A 96 -9.62 -32.52 -44.88
N SER A 97 -10.08 -33.00 -43.71
CA SER A 97 -11.53 -33.09 -43.42
C SER A 97 -11.92 -32.73 -41.99
N GLY A 98 -12.71 -31.66 -41.86
CA GLY A 98 -13.35 -31.25 -40.61
C GLY A 98 -12.40 -30.66 -39.57
N ASN A 99 -12.97 -30.04 -38.54
CA ASN A 99 -12.23 -29.57 -37.38
C ASN A 99 -12.14 -30.72 -36.36
N PRO A 100 -10.94 -31.15 -35.93
CA PRO A 100 -10.80 -32.05 -34.80
C PRO A 100 -11.22 -31.35 -33.51
N LYS A 101 -11.71 -32.15 -32.56
CA LYS A 101 -12.22 -31.68 -31.28
C LYS A 101 -11.37 -32.20 -30.12
N TYR A 102 -10.83 -31.28 -29.34
CA TYR A 102 -10.23 -31.50 -28.03
C TYR A 102 -11.23 -31.13 -26.93
N THR A 103 -11.85 -32.15 -26.32
CA THR A 103 -12.78 -32.00 -25.21
C THR A 103 -12.10 -32.42 -23.91
N ASN A 104 -11.83 -31.48 -23.00
CA ASN A 104 -11.23 -31.80 -21.71
C ASN A 104 -12.12 -31.35 -20.55
N ASN A 105 -12.71 -32.31 -19.84
CA ASN A 105 -13.43 -32.10 -18.59
C ASN A 105 -12.69 -32.67 -17.36
N GLY A 106 -11.52 -33.27 -17.58
CA GLY A 106 -10.66 -33.88 -16.56
C GLY A 106 -9.32 -33.17 -16.45
N THR A 107 -8.23 -33.93 -16.52
CA THR A 107 -6.86 -33.38 -16.46
C THR A 107 -6.00 -33.97 -17.59
N HIS A 108 -5.26 -33.10 -18.28
CA HIS A 108 -4.25 -33.50 -19.25
C HIS A 108 -2.87 -33.07 -18.73
N ASN A 109 -2.03 -34.03 -18.35
CA ASN A 109 -0.71 -33.82 -17.77
C ASN A 109 0.41 -34.06 -18.80
N GLY A 110 1.61 -33.56 -18.47
CA GLY A 110 2.83 -33.83 -19.23
C GLY A 110 3.53 -32.55 -19.69
N THR A 111 4.83 -32.68 -19.90
CA THR A 111 5.70 -31.66 -20.51
C THR A 111 5.74 -31.77 -22.04
N GLY A 112 5.26 -32.88 -22.60
CA GLY A 112 5.16 -33.05 -24.04
C GLY A 112 4.06 -32.19 -24.66
N ASN A 113 4.36 -31.55 -25.79
CA ASN A 113 3.44 -30.63 -26.45
C ASN A 113 2.24 -31.33 -27.08
N ILE A 114 1.12 -30.63 -27.15
CA ILE A 114 -0.03 -30.95 -28.00
C ILE A 114 0.16 -30.17 -29.31
N LYS A 115 0.47 -30.87 -30.40
CA LYS A 115 0.56 -30.28 -31.74
C LYS A 115 -0.84 -30.20 -32.35
N THR A 116 -1.25 -29.00 -32.74
CA THR A 116 -2.57 -28.79 -33.36
C THR A 116 -2.61 -29.27 -34.80
N TYR A 117 -3.83 -29.37 -35.29
CA TYR A 117 -4.11 -29.82 -36.63
C TYR A 117 -3.61 -28.84 -37.70
N SER A 118 -3.17 -29.41 -38.83
CA SER A 118 -2.48 -28.69 -39.88
C SER A 118 -3.37 -28.30 -41.06
N ASN A 119 -4.61 -28.79 -41.13
CA ASN A 119 -5.54 -28.54 -42.25
C ASN A 119 -6.72 -27.64 -41.90
N PHE A 120 -7.13 -27.59 -40.62
CA PHE A 120 -8.23 -26.75 -40.11
C PHE A 120 -8.00 -26.41 -38.63
N ASP A 121 -8.80 -25.49 -38.08
CA ASP A 121 -8.72 -25.12 -36.66
C ASP A 121 -9.02 -26.33 -35.76
N THR A 122 -8.33 -26.39 -34.62
CA THR A 122 -8.63 -27.38 -33.58
C THR A 122 -9.70 -26.79 -32.66
N GLU A 123 -10.88 -27.42 -32.63
CA GLU A 123 -11.95 -27.02 -31.72
C GLU A 123 -11.62 -27.47 -30.31
N ILE A 124 -11.67 -26.55 -29.34
CA ILE A 124 -11.40 -26.87 -27.93
C ILE A 124 -12.64 -26.58 -27.08
N THR A 125 -12.92 -27.45 -26.11
CA THR A 125 -14.03 -27.25 -25.16
C THR A 125 -13.84 -28.06 -23.88
N GLY A 126 -14.73 -27.83 -22.91
CA GLY A 126 -14.78 -28.47 -21.60
C GLY A 126 -14.35 -27.54 -20.48
N SER A 127 -14.32 -28.07 -19.26
CA SER A 127 -14.02 -27.33 -18.02
C SER A 127 -12.78 -27.83 -17.28
N GLY A 128 -11.97 -28.68 -17.93
CA GLY A 128 -10.80 -29.33 -17.36
C GLY A 128 -9.52 -28.48 -17.38
N ILE A 129 -8.46 -29.08 -16.86
CA ILE A 129 -7.12 -28.49 -16.78
C ILE A 129 -6.19 -29.20 -17.77
N THR A 130 -5.42 -28.42 -18.54
CA THR A 130 -4.40 -28.92 -19.46
C THR A 130 -3.04 -28.37 -19.03
N ASN A 131 -2.19 -29.21 -18.44
CA ASN A 131 -0.84 -28.88 -17.99
C ASN A 131 0.23 -29.00 -19.10
N CYS A 132 -0.19 -28.99 -20.36
CA CYS A 132 0.67 -29.10 -21.53
C CYS A 132 0.68 -27.79 -22.31
N THR A 133 1.72 -27.59 -23.13
CA THR A 133 1.78 -26.51 -24.13
C THR A 133 1.07 -26.94 -25.42
N PHE A 134 0.26 -26.03 -25.97
CA PHE A 134 -0.26 -26.17 -27.34
C PHE A 134 0.76 -25.57 -28.32
N GLU A 135 1.29 -26.41 -29.21
CA GLU A 135 2.12 -26.01 -30.33
C GLU A 135 1.23 -25.90 -31.58
N ILE A 136 1.01 -24.67 -32.03
CA ILE A 136 0.21 -24.35 -33.19
C ILE A 136 1.01 -24.60 -34.46
N ILE A 137 0.50 -25.50 -35.30
CA ILE A 137 1.14 -25.82 -36.58
C ILE A 137 0.65 -24.87 -37.67
N ASN A 138 -0.45 -25.16 -38.36
CA ASN A 138 -0.90 -24.32 -39.49
C ASN A 138 -2.25 -23.63 -39.26
N TYR A 139 -3.00 -24.07 -38.25
CA TYR A 139 -4.31 -23.54 -37.90
C TYR A 139 -4.41 -23.47 -36.38
N GLY A 140 -5.09 -22.44 -35.90
CA GLY A 140 -5.14 -22.13 -34.48
C GLY A 140 -6.18 -22.93 -33.73
N LEU A 141 -6.57 -22.38 -32.59
CA LEU A 141 -7.59 -22.93 -31.72
C LEU A 141 -8.90 -22.21 -31.94
N LYS A 142 -10.00 -22.98 -31.93
CA LYS A 142 -11.36 -22.47 -31.95
C LYS A 142 -12.08 -22.90 -30.68
N PRO A 143 -11.94 -22.14 -29.57
CA PRO A 143 -12.73 -22.39 -28.37
C PRO A 143 -14.22 -22.33 -28.70
N LEU A 144 -14.95 -23.39 -28.34
CA LEU A 144 -16.39 -23.46 -28.53
C LEU A 144 -17.13 -22.69 -27.44
N ASN A 145 -18.43 -22.47 -27.64
CA ASN A 145 -19.23 -21.61 -26.77
C ASN A 145 -19.28 -22.06 -25.30
N ASP A 146 -19.12 -23.36 -25.05
CA ASP A 146 -19.10 -24.01 -23.73
C ASP A 146 -17.68 -24.22 -23.17
N CYS A 147 -16.66 -23.67 -23.84
CA CYS A 147 -15.28 -23.72 -23.35
C CYS A 147 -15.15 -22.96 -22.02
N ASN A 148 -14.57 -23.63 -21.02
CA ASN A 148 -14.16 -23.08 -19.74
C ASN A 148 -12.82 -23.70 -19.30
N LEU A 149 -11.88 -23.79 -20.24
CA LEU A 149 -10.63 -24.52 -20.05
C LEU A 149 -9.57 -23.67 -19.34
N THR A 150 -8.75 -24.35 -18.54
CA THR A 150 -7.49 -23.80 -18.03
C THR A 150 -6.31 -24.54 -18.67
N ILE A 151 -5.37 -23.80 -19.25
CA ILE A 151 -4.13 -24.30 -19.84
C ILE A 151 -2.97 -23.78 -19.00
N ASN A 152 -2.18 -24.65 -18.37
CA ASN A 152 -1.02 -24.27 -17.57
C ASN A 152 0.30 -24.25 -18.34
N GLY A 153 0.23 -24.45 -19.66
CA GLY A 153 1.35 -24.24 -20.59
C GLY A 153 1.15 -23.00 -21.47
N ASN A 154 2.02 -22.85 -22.46
CA ASN A 154 1.87 -21.80 -23.47
C ASN A 154 0.83 -22.21 -24.53
N ILE A 155 0.32 -21.22 -25.25
CA ILE A 155 -0.19 -21.41 -26.62
C ILE A 155 0.80 -20.70 -27.52
N GLN A 156 1.51 -21.48 -28.34
CA GLN A 156 2.64 -20.95 -29.08
C GLN A 156 2.67 -21.43 -30.53
N HIS A 157 3.11 -20.56 -31.42
CA HIS A 157 3.49 -20.90 -32.78
C HIS A 157 4.98 -20.54 -32.92
N GLN A 158 5.88 -21.51 -32.74
CA GLN A 158 7.34 -21.27 -32.74
C GLN A 158 8.09 -22.16 -33.73
N ASN A 159 7.41 -22.88 -34.61
CA ASN A 159 8.05 -23.80 -35.55
C ASN A 159 8.73 -23.05 -36.72
N PRO A 160 10.08 -23.00 -36.80
CA PRO A 160 10.77 -22.23 -37.82
C PRO A 160 10.47 -22.75 -39.24
N GLY A 161 10.13 -21.85 -40.17
CA GLY A 161 9.84 -22.17 -41.58
C GLY A 161 8.39 -22.53 -41.89
N ASN A 162 7.47 -22.35 -40.94
CA ASN A 162 6.06 -22.66 -41.10
C ASN A 162 5.24 -21.43 -41.55
N THR A 163 4.75 -21.42 -42.79
CA THR A 163 3.89 -20.34 -43.33
C THR A 163 2.40 -20.57 -43.11
N GLY A 164 2.04 -21.65 -42.41
CA GLY A 164 0.66 -22.12 -42.32
C GLY A 164 -0.29 -21.11 -41.68
N MET A 165 0.16 -20.30 -40.72
CA MET A 165 -0.67 -19.38 -39.96
C MET A 165 -0.96 -18.03 -40.64
N ASN A 166 -0.43 -17.81 -41.85
CA ASN A 166 -0.64 -16.53 -42.54
C ASN A 166 -2.12 -16.28 -42.86
N GLY A 167 -2.67 -15.16 -42.35
CA GLY A 167 -4.05 -14.74 -42.54
C GLY A 167 -5.07 -15.55 -41.73
N LYS A 168 -4.64 -16.18 -40.63
CA LYS A 168 -5.46 -17.06 -39.78
C LYS A 168 -5.48 -16.58 -38.33
N TYR A 169 -6.41 -17.13 -37.56
CA TYR A 169 -6.49 -16.86 -36.13
C TYR A 169 -5.68 -17.89 -35.34
N LEU A 170 -4.81 -17.42 -34.44
CA LEU A 170 -4.25 -18.25 -33.37
C LEU A 170 -5.36 -18.71 -32.43
N ILE A 171 -6.29 -17.79 -32.12
CA ILE A 171 -7.47 -18.05 -31.31
C ILE A 171 -8.67 -17.35 -31.95
N GLN A 172 -9.72 -18.13 -32.25
CA GLN A 172 -11.00 -17.62 -32.73
C GLN A 172 -12.11 -18.07 -31.77
N MET A 173 -12.61 -17.16 -30.94
CA MET A 173 -13.59 -17.47 -29.89
C MET A 173 -14.83 -16.60 -29.99
N SER A 174 -16.00 -17.22 -30.19
CA SER A 174 -17.29 -16.50 -30.21
C SER A 174 -17.87 -16.27 -28.81
N SER A 175 -17.61 -17.18 -27.86
CA SER A 175 -17.97 -17.05 -26.45
C SER A 175 -17.20 -18.09 -25.63
N GLY A 176 -17.38 -18.10 -24.30
CA GLY A 176 -16.69 -19.02 -23.40
C GLY A 176 -15.54 -18.33 -22.65
N ASN A 177 -14.82 -19.13 -21.87
CA ASN A 177 -13.68 -18.69 -21.08
C ASN A 177 -12.47 -19.58 -21.36
N LEU A 178 -11.32 -18.95 -21.60
CA LEU A 178 -10.04 -19.62 -21.78
C LEU A 178 -9.01 -18.96 -20.86
N THR A 179 -8.50 -19.72 -19.90
CA THR A 179 -7.42 -19.27 -19.01
C THR A 179 -6.11 -19.93 -19.42
N ILE A 180 -5.05 -19.15 -19.57
CA ILE A 180 -3.71 -19.56 -19.98
C ILE A 180 -2.75 -19.10 -18.89
N ASN A 181 -2.23 -20.03 -18.07
CA ASN A 181 -1.23 -19.76 -17.04
C ASN A 181 0.20 -19.84 -17.60
N GLY A 182 0.37 -19.29 -18.80
CA GLY A 182 1.61 -19.22 -19.56
C GLY A 182 1.53 -18.06 -20.54
N ASN A 183 2.34 -18.12 -21.60
CA ASN A 183 2.39 -17.08 -22.61
C ASN A 183 1.56 -17.44 -23.85
N LEU A 184 1.13 -16.40 -24.56
CA LEU A 184 0.65 -16.51 -25.93
C LEU A 184 1.74 -15.95 -26.85
N ILE A 185 2.25 -16.78 -27.76
CA ILE A 185 3.44 -16.43 -28.57
C ILE A 185 3.20 -16.73 -30.05
N THR A 186 3.42 -15.76 -30.92
CA THR A 186 3.53 -15.96 -32.36
C THR A 186 4.97 -15.75 -32.84
N ASP A 187 5.32 -16.40 -33.95
CA ASP A 187 6.63 -16.28 -34.60
C ASP A 187 6.78 -14.89 -35.26
N ALA A 188 7.97 -14.29 -35.18
CA ALA A 188 8.31 -12.97 -35.72
C ALA A 188 8.53 -12.95 -37.25
N THR A 189 8.54 -14.12 -37.88
CA THR A 189 8.93 -14.30 -39.28
C THR A 189 7.72 -14.45 -40.20
N PHE A 190 6.50 -14.70 -39.68
CA PHE A 190 5.36 -15.11 -40.51
C PHE A 190 4.03 -14.41 -40.16
N GLY A 191 3.31 -14.03 -41.21
CA GLY A 191 2.36 -12.92 -41.24
C GLY A 191 0.97 -13.14 -40.64
N ALA A 192 0.26 -12.03 -40.42
CA ALA A 192 -1.20 -11.90 -40.27
C ALA A 192 -1.89 -12.92 -39.36
N VAL A 193 -1.27 -13.23 -38.22
CA VAL A 193 -1.86 -14.08 -37.18
C VAL A 193 -2.78 -13.24 -36.29
N GLY A 194 -4.03 -13.68 -36.16
CA GLY A 194 -5.06 -12.97 -35.42
C GLY A 194 -5.45 -13.60 -34.08
N ILE A 195 -5.96 -12.79 -33.16
CA ILE A 195 -6.85 -13.21 -32.07
C ILE A 195 -8.17 -12.50 -32.30
N THR A 196 -9.28 -13.24 -32.27
CA THR A 196 -10.61 -12.63 -32.22
C THR A 196 -11.42 -13.27 -31.11
N THR A 197 -12.05 -12.44 -30.28
CA THR A 197 -12.85 -12.93 -29.16
C THR A 197 -14.08 -12.06 -28.87
N SER A 198 -15.20 -12.71 -28.58
CA SER A 198 -16.32 -12.10 -27.84
C SER A 198 -16.56 -12.80 -26.48
N GLY A 199 -15.72 -13.76 -26.10
CA GLY A 199 -15.66 -14.36 -24.77
C GLY A 199 -14.53 -13.79 -23.92
N THR A 200 -14.11 -14.55 -22.90
CA THR A 200 -13.03 -14.16 -21.97
C THR A 200 -11.74 -14.92 -22.24
N ILE A 201 -10.66 -14.22 -22.56
CA ILE A 201 -9.31 -14.79 -22.58
C ILE A 201 -8.52 -14.20 -21.42
N THR A 202 -7.98 -15.04 -20.55
CA THR A 202 -7.06 -14.64 -19.47
C THR A 202 -5.70 -15.25 -19.73
N VAL A 203 -4.66 -14.43 -19.77
CA VAL A 203 -3.26 -14.81 -19.95
C VAL A 203 -2.49 -14.35 -18.71
N ASN A 204 -2.13 -15.30 -17.84
CA ASN A 204 -1.26 -15.05 -16.69
C ASN A 204 0.22 -15.15 -17.12
N GLY A 205 0.58 -14.31 -18.09
CA GLY A 205 1.88 -14.24 -18.75
C GLY A 205 1.89 -13.11 -19.78
N ASN A 206 2.79 -13.21 -20.74
CA ASN A 206 2.94 -12.25 -21.84
C ASN A 206 2.15 -12.68 -23.08
N VAL A 207 1.71 -11.69 -23.85
CA VAL A 207 1.13 -11.87 -25.19
C VAL A 207 2.07 -11.23 -26.20
N SER A 208 2.63 -12.03 -27.09
CA SER A 208 3.57 -11.59 -28.13
C SER A 208 2.98 -11.88 -29.51
N MET A 209 2.52 -10.83 -30.18
CA MET A 209 1.86 -10.87 -31.49
C MET A 209 2.73 -10.13 -32.52
N LEU A 210 3.74 -10.81 -33.06
CA LEU A 210 4.86 -10.16 -33.77
C LEU A 210 4.66 -9.95 -35.28
N GLY A 211 3.78 -10.73 -35.92
CA GLY A 211 3.55 -10.66 -37.36
C GLY A 211 4.81 -11.00 -38.19
N SER A 212 4.83 -10.65 -39.47
CA SER A 212 6.04 -10.71 -40.31
C SER A 212 6.39 -9.38 -40.93
N THR A 213 7.56 -9.37 -41.59
CA THR A 213 8.06 -8.20 -42.31
C THR A 213 7.37 -7.94 -43.66
N ASP A 214 6.43 -8.79 -44.07
CA ASP A 214 5.75 -8.64 -45.36
C ASP A 214 4.64 -7.57 -45.27
N SER A 215 4.35 -6.88 -46.38
CA SER A 215 3.28 -5.89 -46.42
C SER A 215 1.91 -6.54 -46.13
N GLY A 216 1.16 -5.99 -45.16
CA GLY A 216 -0.15 -6.52 -44.75
C GLY A 216 -0.06 -7.76 -43.86
N ALA A 217 1.12 -8.06 -43.33
CA ALA A 217 1.40 -9.23 -42.53
C ALA A 217 1.46 -8.96 -41.02
N GLY A 218 0.95 -7.82 -40.56
CA GLY A 218 0.85 -7.49 -39.15
C GLY A 218 -0.12 -8.41 -38.40
N ALA A 219 0.23 -8.76 -37.16
CA ALA A 219 -0.62 -9.56 -36.30
C ALA A 219 -1.78 -8.74 -35.74
N THR A 220 -2.95 -9.36 -35.54
CA THR A 220 -4.17 -8.64 -35.17
C THR A 220 -4.76 -9.15 -33.85
N ILE A 221 -5.32 -8.26 -33.04
CA ILE A 221 -6.18 -8.60 -31.92
C ILE A 221 -7.48 -7.82 -32.10
N VAL A 222 -8.62 -8.51 -32.14
CA VAL A 222 -9.95 -7.91 -32.16
C VAL A 222 -10.73 -8.44 -30.97
N ASN A 223 -10.88 -7.60 -29.96
CA ASN A 223 -11.56 -7.94 -28.72
C ASN A 223 -12.93 -7.26 -28.64
N SER A 224 -14.02 -8.01 -28.74
CA SER A 224 -15.38 -7.56 -28.40
C SER A 224 -15.90 -8.21 -27.11
N GLY A 225 -15.01 -8.89 -26.37
CA GLY A 225 -15.30 -9.59 -25.12
C GLY A 225 -14.42 -9.07 -23.98
N THR A 226 -13.67 -9.96 -23.34
CA THR A 226 -12.70 -9.61 -22.29
C THR A 226 -11.35 -10.24 -22.58
N ILE A 227 -10.27 -9.46 -22.51
CA ILE A 227 -8.89 -9.96 -22.53
C ILE A 227 -8.15 -9.44 -21.30
N ASN A 228 -7.64 -10.34 -20.47
CA ASN A 228 -6.82 -10.00 -19.31
C ASN A 228 -5.40 -10.54 -19.51
N ILE A 229 -4.40 -9.66 -19.50
CA ILE A 229 -2.99 -10.02 -19.65
C ILE A 229 -2.28 -9.56 -18.37
N SER A 230 -1.65 -10.46 -17.62
CA SER A 230 -0.93 -10.08 -16.40
C SER A 230 0.44 -9.48 -16.69
N GLY A 231 1.05 -9.84 -17.82
CA GLY A 231 2.34 -9.33 -18.29
C GLY A 231 2.21 -8.35 -19.46
N ASP A 232 3.20 -8.37 -20.33
CA ASP A 232 3.31 -7.44 -21.46
C ASP A 232 2.43 -7.86 -22.64
N LEU A 233 1.91 -6.87 -23.37
CA LEU A 233 1.36 -7.04 -24.71
C LEU A 233 2.35 -6.46 -25.73
N THR A 234 2.94 -7.31 -26.57
CA THR A 234 3.83 -6.89 -27.65
C THR A 234 3.15 -7.00 -29.00
N LEU A 235 3.07 -5.89 -29.72
CA LEU A 235 2.58 -5.80 -31.09
C LEU A 235 3.74 -5.69 -32.07
N GLY A 236 3.62 -6.43 -33.16
CA GLY A 236 4.59 -6.57 -34.23
C GLY A 236 4.71 -5.39 -35.19
N VAL A 237 5.44 -5.62 -36.27
CA VAL A 237 5.67 -4.67 -37.38
C VAL A 237 4.52 -4.66 -38.40
N TYR A 238 4.58 -3.75 -39.38
CA TYR A 238 3.77 -3.71 -40.62
C TYR A 238 2.25 -3.84 -40.43
N ALA A 239 1.65 -2.88 -39.75
CA ALA A 239 0.21 -2.81 -39.46
C ALA A 239 -0.29 -3.90 -38.51
N SER A 240 0.55 -4.31 -37.56
CA SER A 240 0.07 -5.09 -36.42
C SER A 240 -0.82 -4.21 -35.55
N PHE A 241 -1.95 -4.73 -35.10
CA PHE A 241 -2.86 -3.93 -34.31
C PHE A 241 -3.62 -4.66 -33.22
N CYS A 242 -4.05 -3.90 -32.23
CA CYS A 242 -5.02 -4.29 -31.23
C CYS A 242 -6.21 -3.33 -31.23
N GLN A 243 -7.37 -3.88 -31.61
CA GLN A 243 -8.68 -3.28 -31.50
C GLN A 243 -9.37 -3.80 -30.24
N ASN A 244 -9.65 -2.90 -29.29
CA ASN A 244 -10.44 -3.24 -28.12
C ASN A 244 -11.83 -2.60 -28.20
N ASP A 245 -12.86 -3.37 -28.53
CA ASP A 245 -14.28 -2.98 -28.46
C ASP A 245 -14.99 -3.51 -27.19
N GLY A 246 -14.24 -4.16 -26.30
CA GLY A 246 -14.73 -4.76 -25.06
C GLY A 246 -13.98 -4.26 -23.83
N SER A 247 -13.62 -5.16 -22.92
CA SER A 247 -12.78 -4.86 -21.75
C SER A 247 -11.40 -5.48 -21.92
N MET A 248 -10.35 -4.71 -21.64
CA MET A 248 -8.97 -5.19 -21.67
C MET A 248 -8.17 -4.78 -20.43
N ILE A 249 -7.32 -5.67 -19.94
CA ILE A 249 -6.30 -5.36 -18.94
C ILE A 249 -4.94 -5.77 -19.50
N ILE A 250 -3.97 -4.87 -19.45
CA ILE A 250 -2.56 -5.13 -19.73
C ILE A 250 -1.80 -4.79 -18.45
N GLY A 251 -1.36 -5.81 -17.71
CA GLY A 251 -0.70 -5.66 -16.41
C GLY A 251 0.74 -5.15 -16.51
N GLY A 252 1.44 -5.51 -17.60
CA GLY A 252 2.76 -5.02 -17.95
C GLY A 252 2.73 -3.89 -18.99
N ASP A 253 3.78 -3.81 -19.79
CA ASP A 253 3.94 -2.79 -20.83
C ASP A 253 3.11 -3.14 -22.09
N LEU A 254 2.57 -2.11 -22.73
CA LEU A 254 2.08 -2.18 -24.10
C LEU A 254 3.24 -1.80 -25.03
N LEU A 255 3.81 -2.77 -25.71
CA LEU A 255 4.99 -2.64 -26.54
C LEU A 255 4.63 -2.73 -28.02
N GLY A 256 5.34 -1.95 -28.83
CA GLY A 256 5.25 -1.97 -30.29
C GLY A 256 6.58 -2.36 -30.90
N SER A 257 6.65 -2.32 -32.22
CA SER A 257 7.84 -2.70 -32.96
C SER A 257 8.95 -1.64 -33.00
N GLY A 258 8.66 -0.39 -32.60
CA GLY A 258 9.58 0.74 -32.75
C GLY A 258 9.61 1.39 -34.13
N LEU A 259 8.84 0.90 -35.10
CA LEU A 259 8.86 1.37 -36.50
C LEU A 259 7.59 2.13 -36.92
N GLY A 260 6.75 2.58 -35.98
CA GLY A 260 5.59 3.45 -36.28
C GLY A 260 4.37 2.73 -36.92
N ASP A 261 4.43 1.41 -37.08
CA ASP A 261 3.42 0.60 -37.77
C ASP A 261 2.63 -0.35 -36.83
N SER A 262 2.76 -0.18 -35.51
CA SER A 262 2.00 -0.94 -34.50
C SER A 262 0.88 -0.06 -33.95
N TYR A 263 -0.36 -0.52 -33.98
CA TYR A 263 -1.54 0.28 -33.61
C TYR A 263 -2.26 -0.29 -32.41
N PHE A 264 -2.64 0.56 -31.47
CA PHE A 264 -3.61 0.23 -30.43
C PHE A 264 -4.71 1.29 -30.42
N TRP A 265 -5.97 0.87 -30.40
CA TRP A 265 -7.07 1.78 -30.15
C TRP A 265 -8.14 1.15 -29.27
N ASN A 266 -8.77 2.04 -28.49
CA ASN A 266 -9.90 1.70 -27.65
C ASN A 266 -11.19 2.13 -28.38
N GLY A 267 -12.03 1.16 -28.68
CA GLY A 267 -13.27 1.28 -29.43
C GLY A 267 -14.44 1.87 -28.63
N LEU A 268 -15.58 2.05 -29.30
CA LEU A 268 -16.78 2.63 -28.72
C LEU A 268 -17.29 1.81 -27.51
N ASN A 269 -17.50 2.49 -26.37
CA ASN A 269 -17.88 1.94 -25.07
C ASN A 269 -16.87 0.96 -24.45
N ALA A 270 -15.67 0.86 -25.01
CA ALA A 270 -14.64 -0.05 -24.53
C ALA A 270 -13.87 0.50 -23.32
N THR A 271 -13.26 -0.41 -22.56
CA THR A 271 -12.39 -0.07 -21.43
C THR A 271 -11.04 -0.76 -21.55
N VAL A 272 -9.96 -0.04 -21.27
CA VAL A 272 -8.62 -0.62 -21.12
C VAL A 272 -7.97 -0.15 -19.82
N LYS A 273 -7.33 -1.07 -19.11
CA LYS A 273 -6.46 -0.80 -17.95
C LYS A 273 -5.00 -1.10 -18.30
N LEU A 274 -4.12 -0.16 -17.98
CA LEU A 274 -2.70 -0.16 -18.32
C LEU A 274 -1.87 -0.13 -17.04
N GLY A 275 -1.17 -1.24 -16.76
CA GLY A 275 -0.31 -1.41 -15.60
C GLY A 275 1.14 -0.96 -15.82
N GLY A 276 1.64 -1.03 -17.06
CA GLY A 276 2.98 -0.60 -17.44
C GLY A 276 3.01 0.66 -18.31
N ASN A 277 4.09 0.83 -19.07
CA ASN A 277 4.30 1.90 -20.03
C ASN A 277 3.55 1.62 -21.34
N VAL A 278 3.20 2.68 -22.06
CA VAL A 278 2.57 2.59 -23.39
C VAL A 278 3.56 3.05 -24.45
N PHE A 279 3.99 2.10 -25.28
CA PHE A 279 4.92 2.29 -26.39
C PHE A 279 6.16 3.12 -26.00
N PRO A 280 6.92 2.71 -24.96
CA PRO A 280 8.17 3.38 -24.59
C PRO A 280 9.25 3.16 -25.66
N ASP A 281 10.23 4.06 -25.77
CA ASP A 281 11.40 3.82 -26.62
C ASP A 281 12.24 2.63 -26.10
N PRO A 282 12.78 1.77 -26.99
CA PRO A 282 12.69 1.80 -28.46
C PRO A 282 11.46 1.09 -29.05
N PHE A 283 10.53 0.61 -28.22
CA PHE A 283 9.34 -0.18 -28.59
C PHE A 283 8.12 0.68 -28.96
N GLY A 284 8.35 1.76 -29.72
CA GLY A 284 7.32 2.70 -30.16
C GLY A 284 6.17 2.07 -30.96
N GLY A 285 5.05 2.79 -31.01
CA GLY A 285 3.81 2.43 -31.71
C GLY A 285 2.87 3.65 -31.72
N LEU A 286 1.68 3.48 -32.28
CA LEU A 286 0.63 4.50 -32.36
C LEU A 286 -0.54 4.12 -31.46
N PHE A 287 -0.92 5.03 -30.56
CA PHE A 287 -1.95 4.83 -29.54
C PHE A 287 -3.10 5.81 -29.78
N PHE A 288 -4.30 5.31 -30.09
CA PHE A 288 -5.46 6.14 -30.40
C PHE A 288 -6.50 6.08 -29.29
N GLY A 289 -6.94 7.26 -28.85
CA GLY A 289 -7.88 7.43 -27.73
C GLY A 289 -9.31 7.79 -28.14
N ILE A 290 -9.54 8.32 -29.35
CA ILE A 290 -10.84 8.86 -29.78
C ILE A 290 -11.24 8.50 -31.22
N THR A 291 -10.33 7.97 -32.02
CA THR A 291 -10.57 7.58 -33.41
C THR A 291 -9.95 6.23 -33.75
N GLU A 292 -10.46 5.60 -34.81
CA GLU A 292 -9.74 4.48 -35.44
C GLU A 292 -8.52 5.00 -36.22
N PRO A 293 -7.43 4.21 -36.39
CA PRO A 293 -6.19 4.64 -37.04
C PRO A 293 -6.32 5.22 -38.47
N ALA A 294 -7.42 4.95 -39.17
CA ALA A 294 -7.72 5.52 -40.49
C ALA A 294 -8.56 6.81 -40.45
N GLY A 295 -8.90 7.31 -39.26
CA GLY A 295 -9.68 8.54 -39.04
C GLY A 295 -11.14 8.45 -39.51
N SER A 296 -11.65 7.25 -39.80
CA SER A 296 -12.97 7.03 -40.42
C SER A 296 -14.14 7.15 -39.45
N SER A 297 -13.91 6.88 -38.17
CA SER A 297 -14.96 6.77 -37.14
C SER A 297 -14.44 7.23 -35.79
N SER A 298 -15.31 7.89 -35.03
CA SER A 298 -15.08 8.17 -33.61
C SER A 298 -15.27 6.90 -32.80
N THR A 299 -14.41 6.69 -31.81
CA THR A 299 -14.51 5.61 -30.82
C THR A 299 -15.05 6.11 -29.48
N GLU A 300 -15.65 7.30 -29.44
CA GLU A 300 -16.14 7.92 -28.21
C GLU A 300 -17.63 7.61 -27.94
N PRO A 301 -18.03 7.38 -26.68
CA PRO A 301 -17.20 7.42 -25.48
C PRO A 301 -16.44 6.10 -25.25
N ASN A 302 -15.23 6.17 -24.71
CA ASN A 302 -14.48 5.01 -24.21
C ASN A 302 -13.65 5.41 -22.97
N THR A 303 -13.08 4.44 -22.23
CA THR A 303 -12.32 4.73 -21.00
C THR A 303 -10.96 4.07 -20.99
N ILE A 304 -9.94 4.86 -20.66
CA ILE A 304 -8.55 4.40 -20.49
C ILE A 304 -8.14 4.66 -19.04
N GLU A 305 -7.67 3.62 -18.34
CA GLU A 305 -7.22 3.68 -16.95
C GLU A 305 -5.73 3.36 -16.83
N TYR A 306 -4.96 4.23 -16.20
CA TYR A 306 -3.58 3.94 -15.77
C TYR A 306 -3.60 3.46 -14.32
N ASN A 307 -3.28 2.18 -14.10
CA ASN A 307 -3.40 1.50 -12.80
C ASN A 307 -2.13 0.77 -12.37
N GLY A 308 -0.96 1.29 -12.78
CA GLY A 308 0.33 0.69 -12.47
C GLY A 308 0.66 0.66 -10.97
N THR A 309 1.53 -0.28 -10.62
CA THR A 309 2.11 -0.41 -9.26
C THR A 309 3.44 0.35 -9.12
N LEU A 310 4.04 0.73 -10.25
CA LEU A 310 5.20 1.62 -10.36
C LEU A 310 4.77 2.96 -10.96
N ALA A 311 5.62 3.98 -10.85
CA ALA A 311 5.34 5.28 -11.46
C ALA A 311 5.17 5.15 -12.98
N GLN A 312 4.12 5.77 -13.53
CA GLN A 312 3.80 5.72 -14.97
C GLN A 312 3.95 7.09 -15.62
N THR A 313 4.43 7.10 -16.87
CA THR A 313 4.28 8.26 -17.75
C THR A 313 3.03 8.06 -18.59
N ILE A 314 2.12 9.03 -18.54
CA ILE A 314 0.92 9.02 -19.38
C ILE A 314 1.34 9.35 -20.80
N ARG A 315 1.14 8.39 -21.71
CA ARG A 315 1.33 8.57 -23.15
C ARG A 315 0.29 9.56 -23.66
N VAL A 316 0.66 10.52 -24.50
CA VAL A 316 -0.34 11.30 -25.24
C VAL A 316 -0.79 10.47 -26.43
N PRO A 317 -2.11 10.24 -26.62
CA PRO A 317 -2.61 9.56 -27.80
C PRO A 317 -2.15 10.27 -29.09
N ASP A 318 -1.86 9.49 -30.12
CA ASP A 318 -1.42 9.97 -31.42
C ASP A 318 -2.54 10.75 -32.17
N ASP A 319 -3.80 10.56 -31.77
CA ASP A 319 -4.96 11.40 -32.13
C ASP A 319 -5.23 12.55 -31.13
N ALA A 320 -4.23 12.87 -30.30
CA ALA A 320 -4.11 14.04 -29.42
C ALA A 320 -5.12 14.16 -28.26
N ALA A 321 -6.01 13.19 -28.07
CA ALA A 321 -7.01 13.25 -27.01
C ALA A 321 -7.38 11.90 -26.42
N TYR A 322 -7.78 11.95 -25.15
CA TYR A 322 -8.52 10.88 -24.49
C TYR A 322 -10.02 11.14 -24.56
N SER A 323 -10.81 10.08 -24.67
CA SER A 323 -12.25 10.19 -24.41
C SER A 323 -12.50 10.36 -22.91
N ASN A 324 -12.39 9.28 -22.11
CA ASN A 324 -12.32 9.36 -20.65
C ASN A 324 -10.99 8.82 -20.15
N LEU A 325 -10.41 9.48 -19.14
CA LEU A 325 -9.13 9.11 -18.54
C LEU A 325 -9.30 8.88 -17.03
N ILE A 326 -8.81 7.75 -16.53
CA ILE A 326 -8.76 7.44 -15.10
C ILE A 326 -7.31 7.24 -14.68
N ILE A 327 -6.91 7.94 -13.63
CA ILE A 327 -5.63 7.75 -12.94
C ILE A 327 -5.90 6.99 -11.65
N ASN A 328 -5.38 5.77 -11.57
CA ASN A 328 -5.51 4.85 -10.45
C ASN A 328 -4.14 4.29 -10.03
N ASN A 329 -3.13 5.16 -10.01
CA ASN A 329 -1.76 4.80 -9.69
C ASN A 329 -1.28 5.54 -8.43
N PRO A 330 -1.14 4.84 -7.28
CA PRO A 330 -0.64 5.44 -6.04
C PRO A 330 0.87 5.68 -6.06
N ALA A 331 1.64 4.97 -6.88
CA ALA A 331 3.07 5.23 -7.10
C ALA A 331 3.31 6.48 -7.96
N GLY A 332 2.27 6.94 -8.66
CA GLY A 332 2.18 8.23 -9.32
C GLY A 332 2.17 8.17 -10.85
N ALA A 333 1.39 9.06 -11.45
CA ALA A 333 1.32 9.23 -12.89
C ALA A 333 1.80 10.63 -13.29
N THR A 334 2.61 10.72 -14.33
CA THR A 334 3.13 12.01 -14.84
C THR A 334 2.68 12.24 -16.28
N MET A 335 2.15 13.42 -16.55
CA MET A 335 1.82 13.91 -17.88
C MET A 335 2.85 14.95 -18.30
N ASN A 336 3.71 14.58 -19.25
CA ASN A 336 4.82 15.42 -19.71
C ASN A 336 4.44 16.32 -20.89
N LEU A 337 3.41 15.95 -21.65
CA LEU A 337 3.00 16.63 -22.88
C LEU A 337 1.54 17.03 -22.79
N ALA A 338 1.17 18.10 -23.49
CA ALA A 338 -0.19 18.60 -23.56
C ALA A 338 -1.13 17.55 -24.18
N THR A 339 -2.33 17.41 -23.62
CA THR A 339 -3.39 16.55 -24.15
C THR A 339 -4.76 17.09 -23.75
N THR A 340 -5.79 16.72 -24.51
CA THR A 340 -7.18 16.97 -24.15
C THR A 340 -7.81 15.68 -23.60
N VAL A 341 -8.75 15.84 -22.66
CA VAL A 341 -9.71 14.82 -22.25
C VAL A 341 -11.12 15.34 -22.62
N ASN A 342 -11.74 14.74 -23.64
CA ASN A 342 -13.03 15.19 -24.18
C ASN A 342 -14.18 14.93 -23.19
N GLY A 343 -14.10 13.83 -22.45
CA GLY A 343 -15.04 13.43 -21.41
C GLY A 343 -14.49 13.68 -20.00
N PHE A 344 -14.54 12.66 -19.15
CA PHE A 344 -14.18 12.75 -17.74
C PHE A 344 -12.71 12.47 -17.49
N LEU A 345 -12.10 13.25 -16.59
CA LEU A 345 -10.83 12.91 -15.95
C LEU A 345 -11.07 12.61 -14.48
N THR A 346 -10.70 11.40 -14.03
CA THR A 346 -10.81 11.00 -12.62
C THR A 346 -9.46 10.61 -12.06
N VAL A 347 -9.04 11.23 -10.96
CA VAL A 347 -7.92 10.76 -10.13
C VAL A 347 -8.51 10.04 -8.93
N LYS A 348 -8.30 8.72 -8.84
CA LYS A 348 -8.88 7.86 -7.81
C LYS A 348 -8.36 8.19 -6.41
N PRO A 349 -9.09 7.79 -5.34
CA PRO A 349 -8.59 7.93 -3.97
C PRO A 349 -7.20 7.32 -3.84
N GLY A 350 -6.27 8.11 -3.31
CA GLY A 350 -4.87 7.70 -3.14
C GLY A 350 -4.00 7.66 -4.40
N ALA A 351 -4.55 7.92 -5.58
CA ALA A 351 -3.76 8.09 -6.80
C ALA A 351 -3.18 9.50 -6.90
N THR A 352 -2.07 9.67 -7.62
CA THR A 352 -1.43 10.98 -7.80
C THR A 352 -1.17 11.27 -9.28
N LEU A 353 -1.39 12.53 -9.69
CA LEU A 353 -1.16 13.04 -11.02
C LEU A 353 -0.27 14.29 -10.96
N THR A 354 0.80 14.30 -11.76
CA THR A 354 1.61 15.50 -12.01
C THR A 354 1.48 15.91 -13.48
N ASP A 355 0.86 17.06 -13.72
CA ASP A 355 0.81 17.71 -15.04
C ASP A 355 1.97 18.71 -15.15
N VAL A 356 3.05 18.28 -15.79
CA VAL A 356 4.24 19.11 -16.04
C VAL A 356 3.99 20.08 -17.20
N SER A 357 3.12 19.68 -18.15
CA SER A 357 2.84 20.45 -19.36
C SER A 357 2.09 21.76 -19.08
N GLY A 358 1.30 21.80 -18.00
CA GLY A 358 0.42 22.92 -17.67
C GLY A 358 -0.65 23.17 -18.75
N SER A 359 -0.96 22.16 -19.56
CA SER A 359 -1.84 22.28 -20.73
C SER A 359 -2.92 21.20 -20.75
N LEU A 360 -3.23 20.62 -19.58
CA LEU A 360 -4.32 19.68 -19.42
C LEU A 360 -5.68 20.37 -19.60
N ALA A 361 -6.38 20.04 -20.69
CA ALA A 361 -7.73 20.53 -20.97
C ALA A 361 -8.75 19.40 -20.79
N VAL A 362 -9.72 19.60 -19.90
CA VAL A 362 -10.81 18.63 -19.65
C VAL A 362 -12.14 19.30 -20.00
N THR A 363 -12.91 18.70 -20.91
CA THR A 363 -14.23 19.24 -21.32
C THR A 363 -15.37 18.71 -20.45
N GLY A 364 -15.28 17.47 -19.98
CA GLY A 364 -16.19 16.93 -18.96
C GLY A 364 -15.77 17.30 -17.54
N ALA A 365 -16.25 16.53 -16.56
CA ALA A 365 -15.85 16.73 -15.16
C ALA A 365 -14.41 16.24 -14.93
N PHE A 366 -13.60 17.08 -14.29
CA PHE A 366 -12.31 16.71 -13.74
C PHE A 366 -12.47 16.55 -12.22
N THR A 367 -12.36 15.33 -11.71
CA THR A 367 -12.57 15.03 -10.28
C THR A 367 -11.35 14.34 -9.66
N LEU A 368 -10.87 14.89 -8.55
CA LEU A 368 -9.98 14.23 -7.61
C LEU A 368 -10.85 13.59 -6.54
N GLN A 369 -10.97 12.26 -6.56
CA GLN A 369 -11.88 11.52 -5.70
C GLN A 369 -11.33 11.33 -4.30
N SER A 370 -12.23 11.24 -3.31
CA SER A 370 -11.85 10.98 -1.92
C SER A 370 -12.81 10.02 -1.21
N ASP A 371 -12.23 9.07 -0.50
CA ASP A 371 -12.93 8.15 0.39
C ASP A 371 -12.13 7.97 1.70
N ALA A 372 -12.48 6.96 2.50
CA ALA A 372 -11.77 6.67 3.75
C ALA A 372 -10.29 6.28 3.54
N THR A 373 -9.93 5.77 2.37
CA THR A 373 -8.56 5.27 2.06
C THR A 373 -7.61 6.38 1.66
N GLY A 374 -8.12 7.47 1.07
CA GLY A 374 -7.27 8.51 0.50
C GLY A 374 -8.03 9.65 -0.18
N THR A 375 -7.26 10.61 -0.68
CA THR A 375 -7.72 11.67 -1.58
C THR A 375 -6.81 11.66 -2.81
N GLY A 376 -7.39 11.78 -4.00
CA GLY A 376 -6.62 11.96 -5.23
C GLY A 376 -5.83 13.26 -5.19
N SER A 377 -4.61 13.26 -5.72
CA SER A 377 -3.69 14.40 -5.65
C SER A 377 -3.33 14.92 -7.04
N LEU A 378 -3.31 16.24 -7.22
CA LEU A 378 -2.84 16.89 -8.45
C LEU A 378 -1.82 17.97 -8.14
N ILE A 379 -0.70 17.91 -8.86
CA ILE A 379 0.19 19.05 -9.09
C ILE A 379 0.09 19.45 -10.55
N THR A 380 -0.22 20.72 -10.81
CA THR A 380 -0.18 21.31 -12.14
C THR A 380 0.48 22.69 -12.09
N THR A 381 1.08 23.09 -13.21
CA THR A 381 1.73 24.39 -13.42
C THR A 381 0.78 25.44 -13.99
N ALA A 382 -0.44 25.07 -14.39
CA ALA A 382 -1.45 25.97 -14.92
C ALA A 382 -2.76 25.92 -14.13
N ALA A 383 -3.51 27.02 -14.15
CA ALA A 383 -4.80 27.09 -13.49
C ALA A 383 -5.79 26.19 -14.23
N THR A 384 -6.31 25.18 -13.54
CA THR A 384 -7.30 24.23 -14.07
C THR A 384 -8.53 24.23 -13.18
N THR A 385 -9.72 24.12 -13.76
CA THR A 385 -10.97 23.92 -13.01
C THR A 385 -11.15 22.45 -12.71
N ALA A 386 -11.36 22.11 -11.44
CA ALA A 386 -11.58 20.74 -11.00
C ALA A 386 -12.53 20.66 -9.80
N ASN A 387 -13.04 19.46 -9.57
CA ASN A 387 -13.73 19.04 -8.36
C ASN A 387 -12.72 18.32 -7.46
N VAL A 388 -12.44 18.87 -6.28
CA VAL A 388 -11.63 18.20 -5.25
C VAL A 388 -12.57 17.66 -4.19
N GLU A 389 -12.72 16.34 -4.13
CA GLU A 389 -13.48 15.70 -3.08
C GLU A 389 -12.69 15.65 -1.78
N ARG A 390 -13.39 15.75 -0.65
CA ARG A 390 -12.85 15.53 0.69
C ARG A 390 -13.82 14.64 1.46
N TYR A 391 -13.35 13.44 1.80
CA TYR A 391 -14.02 12.55 2.74
C TYR A 391 -13.91 13.10 4.16
N ILE A 392 -15.05 13.23 4.84
CA ILE A 392 -15.17 13.71 6.22
C ILE A 392 -15.96 12.67 7.01
N ALA A 393 -15.28 12.02 7.95
CA ALA A 393 -15.93 11.07 8.85
C ALA A 393 -16.88 11.81 9.79
N GLY A 394 -18.08 11.25 9.99
CA GLY A 394 -19.04 11.78 10.95
C GLY A 394 -18.62 11.53 12.40
N SER A 395 -19.05 12.40 13.31
CA SER A 395 -18.86 12.26 14.75
C SER A 395 -19.59 11.02 15.27
N VAL A 396 -18.82 10.09 15.85
CA VAL A 396 -19.36 8.88 16.50
C VAL A 396 -19.50 9.07 18.02
N VAL A 397 -18.61 9.87 18.62
CA VAL A 397 -18.56 10.18 20.07
C VAL A 397 -18.08 11.62 20.26
N ALA A 398 -18.37 12.26 21.40
CA ALA A 398 -18.19 13.70 21.62
C ALA A 398 -16.76 14.24 21.36
N ASN A 399 -15.73 13.43 21.59
CA ASN A 399 -14.32 13.83 21.46
C ASN A 399 -13.76 13.64 20.03
N HIS A 400 -14.51 13.00 19.13
CA HIS A 400 -14.06 12.59 17.80
C HIS A 400 -14.98 13.14 16.70
N GLY A 401 -14.54 13.09 15.43
CA GLY A 401 -15.29 13.64 14.29
C GLY A 401 -15.02 15.12 13.96
N TRP A 402 -14.00 15.70 14.57
CA TRP A 402 -13.50 17.04 14.27
C TRP A 402 -12.40 16.97 13.20
N HIS A 403 -12.50 17.82 12.17
CA HIS A 403 -11.54 17.87 11.07
C HIS A 403 -11.15 19.31 10.77
N LEU A 404 -9.85 19.55 10.57
CA LEU A 404 -9.39 20.82 10.01
C LEU A 404 -9.54 20.80 8.49
N LEU A 405 -10.07 21.87 7.92
CA LEU A 405 -10.46 21.95 6.51
C LEU A 405 -9.94 23.24 5.89
N SER A 406 -9.49 23.18 4.65
CA SER A 406 -9.16 24.36 3.85
C SER A 406 -9.58 24.16 2.39
N SER A 407 -9.70 25.26 1.64
CA SER A 407 -10.13 25.19 0.25
C SER A 407 -8.93 25.21 -0.72
N PRO A 408 -8.88 24.27 -1.68
CA PRO A 408 -7.87 24.26 -2.75
C PRO A 408 -8.28 25.12 -3.95
N VAL A 409 -9.48 25.71 -3.93
CA VAL A 409 -10.06 26.52 -5.01
C VAL A 409 -10.40 27.92 -4.51
N ALA A 410 -10.36 28.90 -5.39
CA ALA A 410 -10.80 30.24 -5.06
C ALA A 410 -12.33 30.30 -4.89
N ALA A 411 -12.81 31.13 -3.96
CA ALA A 411 -14.22 31.50 -3.80
C ALA A 411 -15.22 30.33 -3.61
N GLN A 412 -14.78 29.19 -3.05
CA GLN A 412 -15.71 28.14 -2.63
C GLN A 412 -16.72 28.68 -1.62
N ALA A 413 -18.02 28.52 -1.89
CA ALA A 413 -19.05 28.87 -0.93
C ALA A 413 -19.07 27.88 0.24
N ILE A 414 -19.07 28.39 1.48
CA ILE A 414 -19.14 27.54 2.69
C ILE A 414 -20.55 26.92 2.83
N SER A 415 -21.57 27.51 2.21
CA SER A 415 -22.92 26.95 2.16
C SER A 415 -23.01 25.59 1.46
N ALA A 416 -22.02 25.23 0.63
CA ALA A 416 -21.94 23.90 0.05
C ALA A 416 -21.49 22.83 1.07
N PHE A 417 -20.85 23.24 2.17
CA PHE A 417 -20.29 22.35 3.18
C PHE A 417 -21.08 22.32 4.47
N HIS A 418 -21.83 23.38 4.75
CA HIS A 418 -22.55 23.58 6.00
C HIS A 418 -23.80 24.43 5.79
N THR A 419 -24.88 24.06 6.47
CA THR A 419 -26.11 24.85 6.56
C THR A 419 -26.31 25.28 8.02
N ALA A 420 -26.52 26.56 8.26
CA ALA A 420 -26.73 27.08 9.62
C ALA A 420 -27.92 26.38 10.29
N GLY A 421 -27.73 25.94 11.54
CA GLY A 421 -28.75 25.23 12.31
C GLY A 421 -29.01 23.77 11.87
N SER A 422 -28.18 23.20 10.99
CA SER A 422 -28.32 21.80 10.53
C SER A 422 -27.97 20.74 11.56
N GLY A 423 -27.39 21.12 12.70
CA GLY A 423 -26.80 20.19 13.68
C GLY A 423 -25.35 19.80 13.37
N ASN A 424 -24.84 20.12 12.18
CA ASN A 424 -23.40 20.10 11.90
C ASN A 424 -22.74 21.38 12.38
N ASP A 425 -21.45 21.28 12.66
CA ASP A 425 -20.64 22.32 13.25
C ASP A 425 -19.59 22.83 12.25
N PHE A 426 -19.45 24.15 12.16
CA PHE A 426 -18.48 24.80 11.28
C PHE A 426 -17.95 26.07 11.93
N TYR A 427 -16.65 26.11 12.19
CA TYR A 427 -16.01 27.16 12.96
C TYR A 427 -14.81 27.76 12.22
N LYS A 428 -14.51 29.01 12.56
CA LYS A 428 -13.21 29.64 12.33
C LYS A 428 -12.56 30.01 13.65
N TRP A 429 -11.24 30.01 13.68
CA TRP A 429 -10.47 30.43 14.85
C TRP A 429 -10.24 31.95 14.83
N ASN A 430 -10.40 32.62 15.99
CA ASN A 430 -10.13 34.05 16.14
C ASN A 430 -9.13 34.29 17.29
N GLU A 431 -7.86 34.49 16.94
CA GLU A 431 -6.77 34.70 17.90
C GLU A 431 -7.02 35.86 18.87
N PRO A 432 -7.45 37.07 18.44
CA PRO A 432 -7.58 38.21 19.34
C PRO A 432 -8.59 38.02 20.49
N THR A 433 -9.57 37.12 20.31
CA THR A 433 -10.59 36.82 21.33
C THR A 433 -10.44 35.42 21.92
N PHE A 434 -9.51 34.61 21.43
CA PHE A 434 -9.28 33.22 21.84
C PHE A 434 -10.52 32.34 21.72
N THR A 435 -11.31 32.54 20.65
CA THR A 435 -12.58 31.84 20.47
C THR A 435 -12.70 31.19 19.09
N TRP A 436 -13.34 30.03 19.10
CA TRP A 436 -13.95 29.45 17.91
C TRP A 436 -15.26 30.19 17.63
N ILE A 437 -15.33 30.88 16.49
CA ILE A 437 -16.55 31.56 16.04
C ILE A 437 -17.35 30.52 15.24
N ASN A 438 -18.57 30.18 15.68
CA ASN A 438 -19.46 29.28 14.94
C ASN A 438 -20.13 30.03 13.79
N ARG A 439 -20.30 29.37 12.65
CA ARG A 439 -21.09 29.88 11.52
C ARG A 439 -22.59 29.96 11.81
N THR A 440 -23.08 29.19 12.77
CA THR A 440 -24.45 29.29 13.29
C THR A 440 -24.48 30.27 14.47
N ALA A 441 -25.26 31.34 14.36
CA ALA A 441 -25.50 32.28 15.44
C ALA A 441 -26.42 31.70 16.52
N THR A 442 -26.43 32.33 17.70
CA THR A 442 -27.46 32.10 18.71
C THR A 442 -28.84 32.33 18.09
N GLY A 443 -29.70 31.30 18.10
CA GLY A 443 -31.01 31.31 17.43
C GLY A 443 -31.06 30.53 16.10
N GLY A 444 -29.94 29.93 15.66
CA GLY A 444 -29.91 28.97 14.54
C GLY A 444 -29.69 29.56 13.14
N GLY A 445 -29.62 30.89 13.02
CA GLY A 445 -29.35 31.59 11.76
C GLY A 445 -27.85 31.68 11.41
N LEU A 446 -27.53 32.28 10.26
CA LEU A 446 -26.14 32.57 9.88
C LEU A 446 -25.54 33.62 10.83
N ASN A 447 -24.32 33.37 11.29
CA ASN A 447 -23.53 34.34 12.04
C ASN A 447 -22.97 35.42 11.09
N GLY A 448 -23.34 36.69 11.35
CA GLY A 448 -22.92 37.84 10.54
C GLY A 448 -21.42 38.13 10.58
N ASP A 449 -20.71 37.62 11.60
CA ASP A 449 -19.26 37.72 11.70
C ASP A 449 -18.52 36.63 10.90
N PHE A 450 -19.26 35.71 10.28
CA PHE A 450 -18.71 34.62 9.48
C PHE A 450 -18.76 34.97 7.98
N GLU A 451 -17.65 34.76 7.29
CA GLU A 451 -17.54 34.96 5.86
C GLU A 451 -18.43 33.98 5.05
N THR A 452 -18.75 34.37 3.81
CA THR A 452 -19.63 33.58 2.93
C THR A 452 -18.88 32.47 2.20
N ASN A 453 -17.62 32.74 1.84
CA ASN A 453 -16.75 31.84 1.09
C ASN A 453 -15.51 31.51 1.91
N PHE A 454 -14.91 30.35 1.63
CA PHE A 454 -13.60 30.02 2.17
C PHE A 454 -12.57 31.08 1.76
N LEU A 455 -11.76 31.52 2.72
CA LEU A 455 -10.61 32.39 2.47
C LEU A 455 -9.40 31.53 2.07
N VAL A 456 -8.69 31.98 1.04
CA VAL A 456 -7.52 31.27 0.51
C VAL A 456 -6.40 31.29 1.56
N GLY A 457 -5.84 30.11 1.88
CA GLY A 457 -4.79 29.96 2.90
C GLY A 457 -5.32 29.95 4.35
N THR A 458 -6.63 30.04 4.56
CA THR A 458 -7.26 29.96 5.88
C THR A 458 -7.75 28.55 6.16
N GLY A 459 -7.61 28.11 7.41
CA GLY A 459 -8.17 26.85 7.87
C GLY A 459 -9.47 27.07 8.63
N TYR A 460 -10.30 26.02 8.65
CA TYR A 460 -11.60 25.96 9.31
C TYR A 460 -11.69 24.67 10.10
N LEU A 461 -12.61 24.61 11.05
CA LEU A 461 -12.91 23.40 11.80
C LEU A 461 -14.33 22.95 11.47
N ILE A 462 -14.48 21.68 11.09
CA ILE A 462 -15.78 21.09 10.74
C ILE A 462 -16.01 19.81 11.54
N ALA A 463 -17.25 19.61 11.98
CA ALA A 463 -17.73 18.34 12.50
C ALA A 463 -19.14 18.04 11.94
N ASN A 464 -19.28 16.87 11.32
CA ASN A 464 -20.53 16.43 10.72
C ASN A 464 -21.17 15.32 11.57
N MET A 465 -22.49 15.30 11.69
CA MET A 465 -23.20 14.19 12.36
C MET A 465 -23.10 12.88 11.57
N ALA A 466 -23.04 12.96 10.25
CA ALA A 466 -22.93 11.80 9.36
C ALA A 466 -21.70 11.92 8.47
N THR A 467 -21.08 10.78 8.17
CA THR A 467 -20.00 10.69 7.20
C THR A 467 -20.46 11.18 5.83
N SER A 468 -19.66 12.03 5.20
CA SER A 468 -19.93 12.55 3.87
C SER A 468 -18.65 12.81 3.09
N THR A 469 -18.75 12.77 1.76
CA THR A 469 -17.70 13.28 0.86
C THR A 469 -18.19 14.60 0.30
N GLN A 470 -17.48 15.68 0.64
CA GLN A 470 -17.83 17.04 0.22
C GLN A 470 -16.95 17.44 -0.97
N THR A 471 -17.44 18.36 -1.81
CA THR A 471 -16.74 18.73 -3.06
C THR A 471 -16.40 20.21 -3.07
N PHE A 472 -15.11 20.50 -3.21
CA PHE A 472 -14.63 21.81 -3.63
C PHE A 472 -14.69 21.89 -5.15
N ALA A 473 -15.33 22.89 -5.73
CA ALA A 473 -15.47 23.03 -7.17
C ALA A 473 -15.05 24.43 -7.62
N GLY A 474 -14.05 24.52 -8.49
CA GLY A 474 -13.56 25.79 -9.00
C GLY A 474 -12.17 25.71 -9.60
N SER A 475 -11.60 26.88 -9.89
CA SER A 475 -10.21 26.98 -10.36
C SER A 475 -9.27 26.67 -9.20
N LEU A 476 -8.39 25.68 -9.40
CA LEU A 476 -7.37 25.27 -8.46
C LEU A 476 -6.38 26.40 -8.24
N ASN A 477 -6.04 26.65 -6.98
CA ASN A 477 -4.92 27.52 -6.67
C ASN A 477 -3.60 26.80 -6.97
N ILE A 478 -2.71 27.50 -7.66
CA ILE A 478 -1.38 27.02 -8.07
C ILE A 478 -0.25 27.99 -7.67
N SER A 479 -0.62 29.11 -7.06
CA SER A 479 0.26 30.23 -6.75
C SER A 479 0.59 30.28 -5.27
N ASN A 480 1.69 30.96 -4.94
CA ASN A 480 2.04 31.29 -3.56
C ASN A 480 0.89 32.06 -2.88
N VAL A 481 0.64 31.75 -1.61
CA VAL A 481 -0.35 32.46 -0.79
C VAL A 481 0.36 33.19 0.33
N ALA A 482 0.37 34.52 0.27
CA ALA A 482 0.92 35.36 1.32
C ALA A 482 -0.12 35.55 2.44
N VAL A 483 0.30 35.33 3.68
CA VAL A 483 -0.47 35.55 4.90
C VAL A 483 0.25 36.60 5.73
N SER A 484 -0.44 37.68 6.08
CA SER A 484 0.14 38.82 6.79
C SER A 484 -0.73 39.28 7.95
N ASN A 485 -0.17 40.09 8.85
CA ASN A 485 -0.87 40.67 9.99
C ASN A 485 -1.38 39.62 10.99
N LEU A 486 -0.64 38.52 11.16
CA LEU A 486 -0.91 37.58 12.25
C LEU A 486 -0.66 38.30 13.59
N SER A 487 -1.66 38.25 14.46
CA SER A 487 -1.64 38.91 15.76
C SER A 487 -1.02 38.04 16.85
N TYR A 488 -0.57 38.70 17.90
CA TYR A 488 -0.13 38.13 19.17
C TYR A 488 -0.79 38.94 20.28
N THR A 489 -1.93 38.45 20.75
CA THR A 489 -2.84 39.19 21.63
C THR A 489 -2.92 38.53 23.00
N GLY A 490 -2.87 39.34 24.05
CA GLY A 490 -3.06 38.88 25.43
C GLY A 490 -1.92 38.02 25.97
N SER A 491 -2.24 37.22 26.99
CA SER A 491 -1.31 36.32 27.69
C SER A 491 -2.08 35.10 28.18
N ASN A 492 -2.38 34.17 27.27
CA ASN A 492 -2.97 32.87 27.59
C ASN A 492 -2.39 31.76 26.69
N ALA A 493 -2.80 30.51 26.93
CA ALA A 493 -2.29 29.34 26.22
C ALA A 493 -2.57 29.33 24.70
N TYR A 494 -3.44 30.20 24.20
CA TYR A 494 -3.81 30.35 22.80
C TYR A 494 -3.26 31.62 22.14
N THR A 495 -2.54 32.47 22.89
CA THR A 495 -1.91 33.67 22.35
C THR A 495 -0.99 33.29 21.18
N GLY A 496 -1.08 34.05 20.08
CA GLY A 496 -0.25 33.84 18.89
C GLY A 496 -0.67 32.70 17.97
N TRP A 497 -1.61 31.83 18.37
CA TRP A 497 -2.04 30.71 17.51
C TRP A 497 -3.01 31.16 16.41
N HIS A 498 -2.73 30.78 15.17
CA HIS A 498 -3.57 31.04 14.00
C HIS A 498 -3.85 29.77 13.22
N LEU A 499 -5.10 29.63 12.76
CA LEU A 499 -5.51 28.51 11.92
C LEU A 499 -5.36 28.86 10.44
N LEU A 500 -4.35 28.28 9.79
CA LEU A 500 -4.11 28.38 8.37
C LEU A 500 -4.52 27.08 7.67
N GLY A 501 -4.46 27.09 6.34
CA GLY A 501 -4.91 25.94 5.57
C GLY A 501 -4.13 25.75 4.28
N ASN A 502 -3.91 24.49 3.92
CA ASN A 502 -3.25 24.13 2.69
C ASN A 502 -4.17 24.51 1.51
N PRO A 503 -3.76 25.49 0.68
CA PRO A 503 -4.60 26.04 -0.36
C PRO A 503 -4.46 25.29 -1.69
N PHE A 504 -3.92 24.07 -1.72
CA PHE A 504 -3.61 23.34 -2.95
C PHE A 504 -4.36 22.00 -3.03
N SER A 505 -4.55 21.48 -4.25
CA SER A 505 -5.08 20.13 -4.53
C SER A 505 -4.10 18.98 -4.23
N SER A 506 -2.96 19.30 -3.63
CA SER A 506 -1.89 18.38 -3.27
C SER A 506 -1.40 18.69 -1.86
N ALA A 507 -0.68 17.75 -1.27
CA ALA A 507 -0.07 18.00 0.03
C ALA A 507 1.07 19.02 -0.12
N ILE A 508 1.47 19.64 0.99
CA ILE A 508 2.64 20.53 1.06
C ILE A 508 3.63 20.03 2.10
N ARG A 509 4.92 20.22 1.84
CA ARG A 509 5.98 20.08 2.86
C ARG A 509 6.08 21.37 3.67
N TRP A 510 5.91 21.27 4.97
CA TRP A 510 6.05 22.38 5.90
C TRP A 510 7.52 22.80 6.03
N ASN A 511 7.78 24.11 6.01
CA ASN A 511 9.08 24.71 6.29
C ASN A 511 10.28 23.98 5.64
N ASP A 512 10.16 23.63 4.35
CA ASP A 512 11.14 22.87 3.56
C ASP A 512 12.27 23.74 2.98
N GLY A 513 12.40 24.99 3.45
CA GLY A 513 13.30 26.01 2.91
C GLY A 513 12.66 26.93 1.86
N SER A 514 11.50 26.59 1.30
CA SER A 514 10.76 27.47 0.36
C SER A 514 9.83 28.46 1.08
N TRP A 515 9.58 28.24 2.37
CA TRP A 515 8.69 29.07 3.18
C TRP A 515 9.38 30.37 3.59
N ALA A 516 8.68 31.49 3.43
CA ALA A 516 9.12 32.77 3.95
C ALA A 516 8.45 33.03 5.29
N LEU A 517 9.02 32.52 6.39
CA LEU A 517 8.51 32.75 7.76
C LEU A 517 9.08 34.06 8.32
N SER A 518 8.24 34.91 8.88
CA SER A 518 8.65 36.14 9.57
C SER A 518 7.91 36.26 10.89
N ASN A 519 8.64 36.07 12.00
CA ASN A 519 8.10 35.99 13.36
C ASN A 519 7.02 34.90 13.52
N VAL A 520 7.18 33.79 12.81
CA VAL A 520 6.38 32.57 12.95
C VAL A 520 7.33 31.46 13.34
N ASP A 521 6.94 30.64 14.30
CA ASP A 521 7.80 29.55 14.77
C ASP A 521 7.99 28.48 13.70
N ALA A 522 9.12 27.79 13.75
CA ALA A 522 9.54 26.85 12.71
C ALA A 522 8.72 25.55 12.67
N ASN A 523 7.97 25.25 13.73
CA ASN A 523 7.10 24.08 13.83
C ASN A 523 5.63 24.52 13.82
N CYS A 524 4.80 23.86 13.01
CA CYS A 524 3.35 24.04 13.07
C CYS A 524 2.69 22.84 13.77
N GLN A 525 1.40 22.90 14.01
CA GLN A 525 0.64 21.77 14.58
C GLN A 525 -0.58 21.43 13.74
N ILE A 526 -0.98 20.16 13.77
CA ILE A 526 -2.13 19.69 13.02
C ILE A 526 -3.04 18.87 13.91
N TRP A 527 -4.35 18.98 13.69
CA TRP A 527 -5.33 18.19 14.42
C TRP A 527 -5.23 16.72 14.01
N ASN A 528 -5.10 15.84 15.00
CA ASN A 528 -5.07 14.41 14.84
C ASN A 528 -6.35 13.81 15.44
N GLU A 529 -7.30 13.49 14.56
CA GLU A 529 -8.63 13.03 14.94
C GLU A 529 -8.61 11.73 15.75
N ALA A 530 -7.70 10.81 15.44
CA ALA A 530 -7.60 9.51 16.13
C ALA A 530 -7.16 9.65 17.60
N SER A 531 -6.42 10.71 17.92
CA SER A 531 -5.94 10.99 19.28
C SER A 531 -6.71 12.13 19.96
N ALA A 532 -7.59 12.82 19.21
CA ALA A 532 -8.30 14.01 19.65
C ALA A 532 -7.38 15.10 20.24
N SER A 533 -6.18 15.24 19.67
CA SER A 533 -5.15 16.18 20.09
C SER A 533 -4.41 16.79 18.89
N TYR A 534 -3.51 17.73 19.16
CA TYR A 534 -2.64 18.31 18.14
C TYR A 534 -1.30 17.57 18.07
N SER A 535 -0.82 17.33 16.85
CA SER A 535 0.48 16.74 16.56
C SER A 535 1.42 17.79 15.97
N VAL A 536 2.67 17.82 16.44
CA VAL A 536 3.70 18.74 15.96
C VAL A 536 4.19 18.32 14.58
N ILE A 537 4.24 19.27 13.65
CA ILE A 537 4.81 19.14 12.32
C ILE A 537 6.11 19.94 12.30
N ALA A 538 7.22 19.22 12.39
CA ALA A 538 8.54 19.80 12.19
C ALA A 538 8.81 20.07 10.69
N ALA A 539 9.93 20.76 10.41
CA ALA A 539 10.38 21.01 9.05
C ALA A 539 10.40 19.73 8.19
N ASN A 540 9.97 19.85 6.94
CA ASN A 540 9.73 18.79 5.95
C ASN A 540 8.53 17.86 6.24
N GLY A 541 7.80 18.05 7.33
CA GLY A 541 6.57 17.31 7.61
C GLY A 541 5.48 17.60 6.57
N ILE A 542 4.56 16.65 6.38
CA ILE A 542 3.52 16.72 5.35
C ILE A 542 2.23 17.30 5.92
N ILE A 543 1.70 18.33 5.27
CA ILE A 543 0.33 18.82 5.46
C ILE A 543 -0.50 18.31 4.28
N PRO A 544 -1.44 17.36 4.49
CA PRO A 544 -2.28 16.80 3.41
C PRO A 544 -3.07 17.87 2.67
N SER A 545 -3.61 17.52 1.49
CA SER A 545 -4.35 18.38 0.53
C SER A 545 -5.29 19.38 1.21
N THR A 546 -6.60 19.28 1.23
CA THR A 546 -7.49 20.33 1.79
C THR A 546 -7.53 20.42 3.33
N ASN A 547 -6.39 20.27 4.02
CA ASN A 547 -6.30 20.21 5.49
C ASN A 547 -5.90 21.58 6.10
N GLY A 548 -6.40 21.86 7.30
CA GLY A 548 -5.95 23.02 8.10
C GLY A 548 -4.77 22.67 9.01
N PHE A 549 -4.02 23.67 9.45
CA PHE A 549 -2.90 23.54 10.38
C PHE A 549 -2.74 24.83 11.20
N MET A 550 -2.29 24.69 12.44
CA MET A 550 -2.06 25.77 13.39
C MET A 550 -0.62 26.26 13.31
N VAL A 551 -0.42 27.57 13.20
CA VAL A 551 0.90 28.22 13.30
C VAL A 551 0.91 29.15 14.50
N HIS A 552 2.08 29.33 15.12
CA HIS A 552 2.25 30.28 16.21
C HIS A 552 3.05 31.49 15.73
N ALA A 553 2.45 32.67 15.85
CA ALA A 553 3.11 33.96 15.68
C ALA A 553 3.83 34.29 16.99
N SER A 554 5.11 34.65 16.95
CA SER A 554 5.86 35.02 18.16
C SER A 554 5.66 36.47 18.57
N VAL A 555 5.18 37.33 17.65
CA VAL A 555 4.89 38.76 17.89
C VAL A 555 3.77 39.25 16.97
N ASN A 556 3.23 40.44 17.26
CA ASN A 556 2.27 41.12 16.39
C ASN A 556 2.86 41.45 15.01
N ASN A 557 2.02 41.37 13.99
CA ASN A 557 2.39 41.56 12.58
C ASN A 557 3.32 40.47 12.04
N ALA A 558 3.23 39.25 12.57
CA ALA A 558 3.88 38.11 11.96
C ALA A 558 3.25 37.81 10.57
N SER A 559 4.02 37.13 9.72
CA SER A 559 3.60 36.83 8.36
C SER A 559 4.31 35.59 7.84
N LEU A 560 3.68 34.91 6.89
CA LEU A 560 4.31 33.84 6.14
C LEU A 560 3.87 33.81 4.67
N THR A 561 4.59 33.04 3.85
CA THR A 561 4.11 32.64 2.52
C THR A 561 3.96 31.13 2.48
N ILE A 562 2.77 30.64 2.14
CA ILE A 562 2.54 29.24 1.78
C ILE A 562 2.99 29.07 0.32
N PRO A 563 4.12 28.40 0.05
CA PRO A 563 4.74 28.41 -1.26
C PRO A 563 4.19 27.29 -2.16
N ALA A 564 3.95 27.60 -3.42
CA ALA A 564 3.57 26.62 -4.44
C ALA A 564 4.70 25.61 -4.72
N ALA A 565 5.96 25.97 -4.42
CA ALA A 565 7.12 25.11 -4.58
C ALA A 565 7.16 23.94 -3.58
N SER A 566 6.46 24.06 -2.43
CA SER A 566 6.40 22.98 -1.43
C SER A 566 5.33 21.93 -1.72
N ARG A 567 4.57 22.06 -2.82
CA ARG A 567 3.59 21.06 -3.24
C ARG A 567 4.28 19.73 -3.53
N VAL A 568 3.70 18.65 -3.01
CA VAL A 568 4.17 17.28 -3.23
C VAL A 568 3.00 16.36 -3.51
N VAL A 569 3.21 15.43 -4.44
CA VAL A 569 2.25 14.36 -4.66
C VAL A 569 2.25 13.47 -3.42
N SER A 570 1.11 13.40 -2.75
CA SER A 570 0.89 12.54 -1.60
C SER A 570 -0.56 12.09 -1.60
N SER A 571 -0.74 10.80 -1.36
CA SER A 571 -2.03 10.13 -1.26
C SER A 571 -2.66 10.19 0.14
N ALA A 572 -1.94 10.79 1.11
CA ALA A 572 -2.38 10.86 2.50
C ALA A 572 -3.73 11.57 2.63
N ASN A 573 -4.73 10.85 3.19
CA ASN A 573 -6.05 11.40 3.47
C ASN A 573 -5.98 12.48 4.55
N TRP A 574 -5.46 12.08 5.71
CA TRP A 574 -5.18 12.91 6.87
C TRP A 574 -3.74 12.69 7.33
N TYR A 575 -3.26 13.57 8.21
CA TYR A 575 -1.91 13.46 8.73
C TYR A 575 -1.72 12.15 9.51
N LYS A 576 -0.51 11.59 9.40
CA LYS A 576 -0.03 10.44 10.18
C LYS A 576 1.37 10.81 10.69
N ASN A 577 1.68 10.42 11.92
CA ASN A 577 2.98 10.68 12.53
C ASN A 577 4.11 10.06 11.69
N VAL A 578 5.23 10.77 11.60
CA VAL A 578 6.48 10.27 10.99
C VAL A 578 7.49 10.13 12.12
N GLU A 579 8.00 8.92 12.31
CA GLU A 579 9.07 8.61 13.27
C GLU A 579 10.32 9.45 12.95
N GLN A 580 10.93 10.07 13.97
CA GLN A 580 12.22 10.77 13.81
C GLN A 580 13.31 10.09 14.62
N ASN A 581 14.50 9.99 14.04
CA ASN A 581 15.66 9.53 14.78
C ASN A 581 16.09 10.64 15.77
N ASN A 582 16.39 10.26 17.02
CA ASN A 582 16.94 11.11 18.08
C ASN A 582 15.92 11.92 18.92
N GLN A 583 14.72 11.38 19.13
CA GLN A 583 13.72 11.92 20.04
C GLN A 583 13.20 10.88 21.02
N ILE A 584 12.55 11.38 22.07
CA ILE A 584 11.79 10.62 23.05
C ILE A 584 10.36 11.13 22.97
N VAL A 585 9.41 10.21 22.80
CA VAL A 585 7.99 10.53 22.81
C VAL A 585 7.34 9.80 23.96
N LEU A 586 6.75 10.57 24.86
CA LEU A 586 5.86 10.04 25.89
C LEU A 586 4.43 10.34 25.48
N THR A 587 3.57 9.34 25.54
CA THR A 587 2.15 9.47 25.22
C THR A 587 1.32 9.12 26.44
N VAL A 588 0.44 10.03 26.85
CA VAL A 588 -0.64 9.68 27.78
C VAL A 588 -1.83 9.20 26.97
N ASN A 589 -2.31 7.99 27.24
CA ASN A 589 -3.58 7.50 26.69
C ASN A 589 -4.69 7.54 27.76
N ASP A 590 -5.87 7.92 27.30
CA ASP A 590 -7.15 7.78 27.97
C ASP A 590 -7.93 6.65 27.28
N PRO A 591 -7.91 5.42 27.83
CA PRO A 591 -8.56 4.27 27.20
C PRO A 591 -10.09 4.38 27.15
N GLU A 592 -10.70 5.12 28.08
CA GLU A 592 -12.15 5.26 28.18
C GLU A 592 -12.68 6.23 27.11
N GLY A 593 -12.05 7.39 26.99
CA GLY A 593 -12.38 8.40 25.98
C GLY A 593 -11.77 8.12 24.61
N GLN A 594 -10.89 7.12 24.49
CA GLN A 594 -10.11 6.79 23.29
C GLN A 594 -9.28 7.97 22.76
N THR A 595 -8.73 8.77 23.68
CA THR A 595 -7.91 9.94 23.34
C THR A 595 -6.47 9.74 23.77
N ALA A 596 -5.54 10.44 23.13
CA ALA A 596 -4.12 10.35 23.44
C ALA A 596 -3.41 11.69 23.26
N GLN A 597 -2.44 11.99 24.11
CA GLN A 597 -1.64 13.20 24.03
C GLN A 597 -0.15 12.86 24.09
N PRO A 598 0.61 13.05 22.99
CA PRO A 598 2.05 12.96 23.01
C PRO A 598 2.69 14.25 23.53
N THR A 599 3.87 14.12 24.12
CA THR A 599 4.86 15.21 24.26
C THR A 599 6.21 14.70 23.76
N ILE A 600 6.93 15.55 23.04
CA ILE A 600 8.18 15.20 22.35
C ILE A 600 9.33 15.91 23.04
N ILE A 601 10.35 15.15 23.39
CA ILE A 601 11.64 15.65 23.87
C ILE A 601 12.69 15.27 22.85
N ARG A 602 13.31 16.27 22.23
CA ARG A 602 14.31 16.10 21.18
C ARG A 602 15.64 16.66 21.64
N PHE A 603 16.74 16.18 21.03
CA PHE A 603 18.07 16.71 21.31
C PHE A 603 18.76 17.21 20.04
N ASP A 604 19.15 18.49 20.05
CA ASP A 604 19.92 19.15 18.99
C ASP A 604 20.92 20.12 19.63
N ALA A 605 22.20 19.99 19.29
CA ALA A 605 23.27 20.80 19.87
C ALA A 605 23.17 22.31 19.55
N ASN A 606 22.36 22.68 18.56
CA ASN A 606 22.12 24.08 18.19
C ASN A 606 20.93 24.71 18.93
N ALA A 607 20.09 23.90 19.60
CA ALA A 607 18.96 24.39 20.37
C ALA A 607 19.41 24.96 21.73
N THR A 608 18.54 25.77 22.34
CA THR A 608 18.77 26.31 23.69
C THR A 608 17.91 25.61 24.73
N ASP A 609 18.29 25.66 26.00
CA ASP A 609 17.47 25.12 27.10
C ASP A 609 16.26 26.02 27.44
N ALA A 610 16.20 27.21 26.86
CA ALA A 610 15.05 28.12 26.86
C ALA A 610 14.20 27.91 25.60
N TYR A 611 13.00 28.48 25.57
CA TYR A 611 12.18 28.40 24.37
C TYR A 611 12.91 28.93 23.15
N ASP A 612 13.04 28.08 22.15
CA ASP A 612 13.68 28.36 20.88
C ASP A 612 12.67 28.21 19.74
N SER A 613 12.21 29.33 19.19
CA SER A 613 11.25 29.38 18.07
C SER A 613 11.67 28.58 16.83
N GLN A 614 12.96 28.24 16.68
CA GLN A 614 13.45 27.43 15.55
C GLN A 614 13.35 25.92 15.80
N TYR A 615 13.26 25.49 17.06
CA TYR A 615 13.34 24.08 17.44
C TYR A 615 12.14 23.59 18.23
N ASP A 616 11.46 24.47 18.98
CA ASP A 616 10.41 24.10 19.92
C ASP A 616 9.00 24.35 19.38
N SER A 617 8.01 23.79 20.08
CA SER A 617 6.60 24.09 19.85
C SER A 617 5.86 24.16 21.18
N TYR A 618 5.16 25.27 21.40
CA TYR A 618 4.26 25.42 22.54
C TYR A 618 3.16 24.35 22.53
N PHE A 619 2.65 24.00 23.70
CA PHE A 619 1.54 23.07 23.82
C PHE A 619 0.22 23.71 23.39
N LEU A 620 -0.54 23.02 22.53
CA LEU A 620 -1.89 23.43 22.14
C LEU A 620 -2.91 22.38 22.59
N THR A 621 -3.83 22.79 23.45
CA THR A 621 -4.82 21.89 24.08
C THR A 621 -5.87 21.38 23.09
N GLY A 622 -6.09 20.06 23.07
CA GLY A 622 -7.19 19.38 22.39
C GLY A 622 -8.26 18.81 23.34
N PHE A 623 -8.90 17.70 22.97
CA PHE A 623 -9.85 16.97 23.83
C PHE A 623 -9.20 15.84 24.64
N ALA A 624 -7.99 15.42 24.25
CA ALA A 624 -7.15 14.53 25.04
C ALA A 624 -6.76 15.16 26.39
N PRO A 625 -6.30 14.36 27.37
CA PRO A 625 -5.70 14.90 28.59
C PRO A 625 -4.56 15.86 28.25
N VAL A 626 -4.42 16.92 29.05
CA VAL A 626 -3.29 17.84 28.90
C VAL A 626 -2.04 17.10 29.36
N PHE A 627 -1.07 16.96 28.47
CA PHE A 627 0.22 16.34 28.77
C PHE A 627 1.32 17.02 27.96
N TYR A 628 2.31 17.58 28.66
CA TYR A 628 3.38 18.37 28.06
C TYR A 628 4.66 18.26 28.87
N SER A 629 5.79 18.57 28.24
CA SER A 629 7.03 18.87 28.96
C SER A 629 7.10 20.34 29.31
N GLN A 630 7.79 20.67 30.40
CA GLN A 630 7.83 22.02 30.93
C GLN A 630 9.27 22.49 31.16
N SER A 631 9.52 23.75 30.83
CA SER A 631 10.77 24.47 31.15
C SER A 631 10.45 25.95 31.28
N GLN A 632 11.03 26.61 32.30
CA GLN A 632 10.85 28.04 32.56
C GLN A 632 9.38 28.51 32.62
N GLN A 633 8.48 27.67 33.15
CA GLN A 633 7.03 27.90 33.27
C GLN A 633 6.23 27.86 31.96
N GLU A 634 6.87 27.52 30.85
CA GLU A 634 6.20 27.32 29.56
C GLU A 634 5.88 25.84 29.31
N MET A 635 4.78 25.59 28.58
CA MET A 635 4.28 24.25 28.25
C MET A 635 4.66 23.89 26.81
N TYR A 636 5.33 22.76 26.60
CA TYR A 636 5.82 22.35 25.28
C TYR A 636 5.18 21.06 24.78
N ALA A 637 4.69 21.10 23.54
CA ALA A 637 4.40 19.90 22.77
C ALA A 637 5.70 19.28 22.21
N LEU A 638 6.66 20.12 21.83
CA LEU A 638 8.02 19.74 21.44
C LEU A 638 9.02 20.61 22.19
N ASN A 639 9.88 19.98 22.97
CA ASN A 639 10.97 20.58 23.72
C ASN A 639 12.31 20.03 23.20
N THR A 640 13.10 20.87 22.56
CA THR A 640 14.40 20.51 21.98
C THR A 640 15.51 21.04 22.87
N LEU A 641 16.31 20.13 23.42
CA LEU A 641 17.35 20.43 24.38
C LEU A 641 18.73 20.22 23.76
N SER A 642 19.75 20.92 24.27
CA SER A 642 21.11 20.90 23.71
C SER A 642 21.79 19.52 23.77
N GLY A 643 21.38 18.68 24.73
CA GLY A 643 21.85 17.30 24.89
C GLY A 643 21.40 16.69 26.21
N ILE A 644 21.64 15.39 26.38
CA ILE A 644 21.40 14.69 27.65
C ILE A 644 22.60 14.93 28.57
N THR A 645 22.35 15.42 29.78
CA THR A 645 23.39 15.61 30.82
C THR A 645 23.13 14.73 32.04
N GLU A 646 24.18 14.41 32.80
CA GLU A 646 24.05 13.61 34.01
C GLU A 646 23.21 14.35 35.06
N GLY A 647 22.19 13.67 35.61
CA GLY A 647 21.26 14.26 36.57
C GLY A 647 20.16 15.13 35.93
N MET A 648 20.08 15.17 34.60
CA MET A 648 19.00 15.87 33.90
C MET A 648 17.63 15.33 34.29
N SER A 649 16.73 16.25 34.65
CA SER A 649 15.33 15.97 34.94
C SER A 649 14.44 16.89 34.13
N ILE A 650 13.41 16.34 33.49
CA ILE A 650 12.44 17.13 32.72
C ILE A 650 11.08 17.00 33.41
N PRO A 651 10.53 18.09 33.96
CA PRO A 651 9.19 18.08 34.52
C PRO A 651 8.15 17.94 33.41
N LEU A 652 7.13 17.13 33.67
CA LEU A 652 6.00 16.90 32.79
C LEU A 652 4.71 17.28 33.52
N GLY A 653 3.91 18.11 32.86
CA GLY A 653 2.59 18.51 33.35
C GLY A 653 1.53 17.52 32.90
N PHE A 654 0.57 17.21 33.78
CA PHE A 654 -0.60 16.39 33.45
C PHE A 654 -1.88 16.98 34.05
N VAL A 655 -2.90 17.21 33.22
CA VAL A 655 -4.27 17.51 33.68
C VAL A 655 -5.25 16.58 32.99
N LYS A 656 -6.04 15.87 33.79
CA LYS A 656 -7.05 14.94 33.29
C LYS A 656 -8.10 15.63 32.41
N ASN A 657 -8.65 14.86 31.48
CA ASN A 657 -9.93 15.16 30.85
C ASN A 657 -11.07 14.59 31.72
N ALA A 658 -12.21 14.20 31.12
CA ALA A 658 -13.34 13.64 31.84
C ALA A 658 -13.06 12.26 32.48
N SER A 659 -12.06 11.52 32.00
CA SER A 659 -11.74 10.17 32.46
C SER A 659 -10.97 10.14 33.78
N ASN A 660 -10.91 8.96 34.41
CA ASN A 660 -10.21 8.78 35.70
C ASN A 660 -8.99 7.87 35.61
N GLN A 661 -8.86 7.09 34.52
CA GLN A 661 -7.80 6.10 34.33
C GLN A 661 -6.98 6.45 33.11
N PHE A 662 -5.66 6.40 33.26
CA PHE A 662 -4.72 6.80 32.23
C PHE A 662 -3.53 5.85 32.21
N ASN A 663 -2.82 5.84 31.09
CA ASN A 663 -1.50 5.22 31.02
C ASN A 663 -0.49 6.17 30.38
N ILE A 664 0.76 6.16 30.86
CA ILE A 664 1.90 6.80 30.19
C ILE A 664 2.70 5.72 29.50
N GLU A 665 2.94 5.91 28.21
CA GLU A 665 3.73 5.01 27.38
C GLU A 665 4.93 5.75 26.80
N LEU A 666 6.08 5.07 26.77
CA LEU A 666 7.25 5.49 26.01
C LEU A 666 7.09 4.95 24.58
N THR A 667 6.59 5.79 23.68
CA THR A 667 6.25 5.39 22.31
C THR A 667 7.45 5.45 21.37
N GLU A 668 8.35 6.41 21.60
CA GLU A 668 9.65 6.50 20.92
C GLU A 668 10.77 6.72 21.94
N ASN A 669 11.93 6.13 21.70
CA ASN A 669 13.09 6.27 22.56
C ASN A 669 14.41 6.27 21.77
N ILE A 670 15.42 6.91 22.35
CA ILE A 670 16.78 6.86 21.84
C ILE A 670 17.38 5.49 22.20
N SER A 671 18.01 4.83 21.22
CA SER A 671 18.57 3.49 21.41
C SER A 671 19.57 3.46 22.57
N GLY A 672 19.36 2.54 23.51
CA GLY A 672 20.21 2.37 24.69
C GLY A 672 19.96 3.36 25.83
N GLN A 673 19.02 4.30 25.68
CA GLN A 673 18.68 5.26 26.73
C GLN A 673 17.65 4.67 27.70
N SER A 674 17.96 4.71 29.01
CA SER A 674 17.01 4.41 30.07
C SER A 674 16.25 5.67 30.48
N ILE A 675 14.93 5.57 30.56
CA ILE A 675 14.01 6.65 30.92
C ILE A 675 13.24 6.25 32.16
N TYR A 676 13.53 6.93 33.27
CA TYR A 676 12.81 6.76 34.52
C TYR A 676 11.73 7.82 34.64
N LEU A 677 10.54 7.45 35.11
CA LEU A 677 9.44 8.36 35.41
C LEU A 677 9.19 8.35 36.91
N THR A 678 9.18 9.53 37.51
CA THR A 678 8.77 9.76 38.90
C THR A 678 7.38 10.37 38.93
N ASP A 679 6.43 9.72 39.61
CA ASP A 679 5.12 10.29 39.97
C ASP A 679 5.19 10.93 41.35
N ASN A 680 5.19 12.26 41.39
CA ASN A 680 5.27 13.05 42.63
C ASN A 680 4.05 12.88 43.54
N LYS A 681 2.91 12.41 43.01
CA LYS A 681 1.71 12.15 43.84
C LYS A 681 1.89 10.90 44.70
N THR A 682 2.55 9.87 44.16
CA THR A 682 2.76 8.58 44.83
C THR A 682 4.17 8.40 45.37
N ASN A 683 5.11 9.29 44.98
CA ASN A 683 6.56 9.13 45.13
C ASN A 683 7.08 7.81 44.49
N GLN A 684 6.38 7.38 43.44
CA GLN A 684 6.63 6.28 42.51
C GLN A 684 7.74 6.54 41.50
N THR A 685 8.94 5.92 41.55
CA THR A 685 9.87 5.94 40.40
C THR A 685 9.91 4.59 39.71
N LEU A 686 9.70 4.57 38.39
CA LEU A 686 9.69 3.37 37.55
C LEU A 686 10.49 3.58 36.26
N LEU A 687 11.00 2.48 35.72
CA LEU A 687 11.67 2.46 34.41
C LEU A 687 10.62 2.29 33.31
N LEU A 688 10.35 3.34 32.52
CA LEU A 688 9.33 3.29 31.46
C LEU A 688 9.72 2.35 30.31
N ASN A 689 11.01 2.01 30.18
CA ASN A 689 11.47 1.00 29.23
C ASN A 689 10.88 -0.40 29.50
N ASP A 690 10.47 -0.70 30.74
CA ASP A 690 9.94 -2.02 31.12
C ASP A 690 8.42 -2.14 30.84
N GLY A 691 7.75 -1.04 30.50
CA GLY A 691 6.34 -1.02 30.13
C GLY A 691 5.60 0.25 30.55
N ASN A 692 4.33 0.31 30.19
CA ASN A 692 3.46 1.47 30.38
C ASN A 692 3.14 1.67 31.88
N TYR A 693 3.04 2.93 32.30
CA TYR A 693 2.63 3.28 33.66
C TYR A 693 1.15 3.59 33.74
N ALA A 694 0.35 2.72 34.37
CA ALA A 694 -1.06 2.95 34.62
C ALA A 694 -1.28 3.74 35.92
N PHE A 695 -2.14 4.76 35.87
CA PHE A 695 -2.43 5.62 37.02
C PHE A 695 -3.86 6.18 36.99
N THR A 696 -4.31 6.71 38.13
CA THR A 696 -5.58 7.44 38.24
C THR A 696 -5.35 8.92 38.57
N SER A 697 -6.31 9.77 38.19
CA SER A 697 -6.28 11.18 38.54
C SER A 697 -7.67 11.75 38.80
N GLU A 698 -7.74 12.64 39.78
CA GLU A 698 -8.96 13.31 40.25
C GLU A 698 -8.94 14.81 39.91
N ALA A 699 -10.11 15.43 39.89
CA ALA A 699 -10.21 16.87 39.66
C ALA A 699 -9.50 17.65 40.78
N GLY A 700 -8.62 18.58 40.40
CA GLY A 700 -7.82 19.37 41.34
C GLY A 700 -6.50 18.73 41.77
N ASP A 701 -6.13 17.58 41.22
CA ASP A 701 -4.76 17.07 41.32
C ASP A 701 -3.74 18.11 40.81
N ASN A 702 -2.56 18.13 41.42
CA ASN A 702 -1.48 19.02 40.97
C ASN A 702 -1.06 18.66 39.55
N ALA A 703 -0.99 19.65 38.66
CA ALA A 703 -0.57 19.49 37.28
C ALA A 703 0.90 19.07 37.17
N ASP A 704 1.78 19.52 38.09
CA ASP A 704 3.22 19.22 38.11
C ASP A 704 3.48 17.82 38.71
N ARG A 705 2.89 16.80 38.10
CA ARG A 705 2.83 15.45 38.67
C ARG A 705 4.04 14.60 38.33
N PHE A 706 4.57 14.72 37.12
CA PHE A 706 5.52 13.76 36.59
C PHE A 706 6.88 14.41 36.33
N VAL A 707 7.94 13.64 36.52
CA VAL A 707 9.30 14.05 36.18
C VAL A 707 10.01 12.87 35.52
N ILE A 708 10.65 13.10 34.38
CA ILE A 708 11.50 12.06 33.78
C ILE A 708 12.97 12.29 34.10
N HIS A 709 13.73 11.20 34.19
CA HIS A 709 15.16 11.20 34.48
C HIS A 709 15.90 10.25 33.52
N PHE A 710 17.14 10.61 33.19
CA PHE A 710 18.02 9.84 32.30
C PHE A 710 19.02 8.93 33.06
N GLY A 711 18.84 8.81 34.38
CA GLY A 711 19.62 7.99 35.30
C GLY A 711 18.95 7.87 36.68
N VAL A 712 19.44 6.99 37.54
CA VAL A 712 18.89 6.80 38.90
C VAL A 712 19.18 8.00 39.81
N VAL A 713 18.16 8.77 40.15
CA VAL A 713 18.23 9.85 41.14
C VAL A 713 17.93 9.29 42.53
N GLY A 714 18.97 9.05 43.33
CA GLY A 714 18.86 8.78 44.76
C GLY A 714 18.44 7.36 45.14
N VAL A 715 19.34 6.68 45.85
CA VAL A 715 19.06 5.40 46.53
C VAL A 715 18.05 5.68 47.64
N GLY A 716 16.77 5.40 47.40
CA GLY A 716 15.86 5.12 48.49
C GLY A 716 16.36 3.85 49.16
N GLU A 717 16.93 3.97 50.37
CA GLU A 717 17.25 2.81 51.20
C GLU A 717 16.00 1.95 51.28
N LYS A 718 16.10 0.77 50.67
CA LYS A 718 15.09 -0.28 50.81
C LYS A 718 14.97 -0.54 52.32
N ALA A 719 13.75 -0.46 52.83
CA ALA A 719 13.45 -0.86 54.20
C ALA A 719 14.06 -2.25 54.47
N ASP A 720 14.78 -2.32 55.59
CA ASP A 720 15.54 -3.42 56.16
C ASP A 720 15.25 -4.83 55.64
N ASP A 721 16.30 -5.47 55.10
CA ASP A 721 16.45 -6.92 55.16
C ASP A 721 17.94 -7.33 55.26
N ALA A 722 18.73 -6.57 56.02
CA ALA A 722 20.13 -6.93 56.31
C ALA A 722 20.19 -7.90 57.49
N THR A 723 20.53 -9.16 57.21
CA THR A 723 20.61 -10.28 58.18
C THR A 723 21.75 -10.20 59.21
N ILE A 724 22.48 -9.07 59.30
CA ILE A 724 23.66 -8.91 60.16
C ILE A 724 23.62 -7.57 60.91
N HIS A 725 23.67 -7.63 62.25
CA HIS A 725 23.73 -6.46 63.13
C HIS A 725 25.09 -6.35 63.83
N ALA A 726 25.68 -5.15 63.83
CA ALA A 726 26.94 -4.85 64.51
C ALA A 726 26.80 -3.57 65.36
N TRP A 727 27.25 -3.61 66.62
CA TRP A 727 27.25 -2.42 67.48
C TRP A 727 28.43 -2.41 68.47
N TYR A 728 28.77 -1.23 68.97
CA TYR A 728 29.82 -1.05 69.98
C TYR A 728 29.20 -0.63 71.32
N ALA A 729 29.58 -1.30 72.40
CA ALA A 729 29.19 -0.94 73.76
C ALA A 729 30.24 -1.42 74.78
N ASN A 730 30.47 -0.64 75.84
CA ASN A 730 31.35 -1.01 76.97
C ASN A 730 32.75 -1.52 76.57
N GLY A 731 33.40 -0.93 75.55
CA GLY A 731 34.74 -1.34 75.10
C GLY A 731 34.76 -2.56 74.17
N GLN A 732 33.60 -3.07 73.76
CA GLN A 732 33.45 -4.29 72.96
C GLN A 732 32.66 -4.02 71.68
N LEU A 733 33.09 -4.66 70.59
CA LEU A 733 32.31 -4.80 69.37
C LEU A 733 31.47 -6.07 69.47
N TYR A 734 30.16 -5.95 69.30
CA TYR A 734 29.20 -7.05 69.25
C TYR A 734 28.71 -7.24 67.81
N LEU A 735 28.61 -8.50 67.38
CA LEU A 735 28.17 -8.91 66.05
C LEU A 735 27.20 -10.07 66.16
N GLN A 736 26.04 -9.99 65.53
CA GLN A 736 25.14 -11.13 65.38
C GLN A 736 25.31 -11.70 63.97
N ASN A 737 25.75 -12.96 63.89
CA ASN A 737 26.09 -13.62 62.64
C ASN A 737 25.48 -15.03 62.58
N THR A 738 24.97 -15.46 61.43
CA THR A 738 24.40 -16.80 61.22
C THR A 738 25.33 -17.78 60.51
N ASP A 739 26.51 -17.32 60.06
CA ASP A 739 27.45 -18.12 59.26
C ASP A 739 28.75 -18.47 60.01
N GLN A 740 29.40 -19.57 59.64
CA GLN A 740 30.74 -19.95 60.09
C GLN A 740 31.80 -19.34 59.16
N ASP A 741 33.03 -19.17 59.64
CA ASP A 741 34.19 -18.67 58.88
C ASP A 741 34.01 -17.26 58.24
N VAL A 742 33.41 -16.32 58.97
CA VAL A 742 33.18 -14.94 58.47
C VAL A 742 34.40 -14.06 58.71
N GLN A 743 34.90 -13.42 57.66
CA GLN A 743 35.99 -12.46 57.76
C GLN A 743 35.47 -11.11 58.25
N LEU A 744 35.94 -10.70 59.43
CA LEU A 744 35.74 -9.37 59.99
C LEU A 744 36.90 -8.47 59.61
N SER A 745 36.61 -7.26 59.13
CA SER A 745 37.59 -6.20 58.87
C SER A 745 37.06 -4.87 59.38
N ILE A 746 37.90 -4.08 60.06
CA ILE A 746 37.53 -2.77 60.60
C ILE A 746 38.37 -1.71 59.91
N PHE A 747 37.71 -0.68 59.37
CA PHE A 747 38.34 0.40 58.64
C PHE A 747 38.11 1.74 59.34
N ASP A 748 39.07 2.66 59.23
CA ASP A 748 38.79 4.07 59.48
C ASP A 748 37.99 4.72 58.34
N VAL A 749 37.56 5.97 58.54
CA VAL A 749 36.80 6.73 57.54
C VAL A 749 37.58 7.03 56.26
N GLN A 750 38.91 6.84 56.25
CA GLN A 750 39.76 6.95 55.07
C GLN A 750 39.93 5.60 54.34
N GLY A 751 39.27 4.53 54.81
CA GLY A 751 39.31 3.20 54.19
C GLY A 751 40.58 2.40 54.52
N ARG A 752 41.39 2.82 55.50
CA ARG A 752 42.56 2.04 55.93
C ARG A 752 42.10 0.90 56.85
N ASN A 753 42.51 -0.33 56.54
CA ASN A 753 42.20 -1.50 57.36
C ASN A 753 43.01 -1.44 58.67
N LEU A 754 42.31 -1.32 59.80
CA LEU A 754 42.89 -1.20 61.14
C LEU A 754 43.00 -2.55 61.84
N GLN A 755 42.08 -3.47 61.57
CA GLN A 755 42.03 -4.78 62.21
C GLN A 755 41.28 -5.78 61.34
N SER A 756 41.75 -7.04 61.32
CA SER A 756 41.05 -8.14 60.66
C SER A 756 41.11 -9.41 61.51
N SER A 757 40.00 -10.14 61.55
CA SER A 757 39.89 -11.43 62.24
C SER A 757 38.90 -12.33 61.49
N VAL A 758 38.88 -13.62 61.85
CA VAL A 758 37.90 -14.58 61.31
C VAL A 758 37.05 -15.10 62.46
N ILE A 759 35.74 -15.11 62.26
CA ILE A 759 34.75 -15.56 63.23
C ILE A 759 34.29 -16.96 62.83
N ASN A 760 34.73 -17.97 63.57
CA ASN A 760 34.39 -19.39 63.35
C ASN A 760 33.27 -19.84 64.29
N SER A 761 32.25 -19.00 64.48
CA SER A 761 31.10 -19.31 65.32
C SER A 761 29.85 -18.56 64.85
N THR A 762 28.71 -19.23 64.90
CA THR A 762 27.38 -18.64 64.67
C THR A 762 26.77 -18.14 65.98
N GLY A 763 25.98 -17.07 65.92
CA GLY A 763 25.31 -16.44 67.05
C GLY A 763 25.89 -15.06 67.37
N LEU A 764 25.75 -14.64 68.63
CA LEU A 764 26.34 -13.39 69.12
C LEU A 764 27.83 -13.59 69.38
N TYR A 765 28.66 -12.85 68.63
CA TYR A 765 30.10 -12.75 68.80
C TYR A 765 30.45 -11.40 69.44
N SER A 766 31.49 -11.37 70.26
CA SER A 766 32.03 -10.10 70.77
C SER A 766 33.55 -10.14 70.90
N GLN A 767 34.21 -9.02 70.60
CA GLN A 767 35.64 -8.83 70.80
C GLN A 767 35.96 -7.43 71.31
N ALA A 768 37.04 -7.31 72.09
CA ALA A 768 37.49 -6.01 72.60
C ALA A 768 37.95 -5.14 71.44
N LEU A 769 37.48 -3.90 71.39
CA LEU A 769 37.84 -2.95 70.34
C LEU A 769 38.63 -1.79 70.95
N ASN A 770 39.95 -1.92 70.94
CA ASN A 770 40.88 -0.95 71.51
C ASN A 770 41.28 0.10 70.45
N LEU A 771 40.31 0.88 69.97
CA LEU A 771 40.52 1.98 69.04
C LEU A 771 40.21 3.33 69.72
N PRO A 772 40.86 4.44 69.33
CA PRO A 772 40.49 5.77 69.82
C PRO A 772 39.03 6.11 69.52
N ALA A 773 38.43 7.02 70.30
CA ALA A 773 37.09 7.50 70.04
C ALA A 773 36.96 8.06 68.62
N GLY A 774 35.94 7.60 67.87
CA GLY A 774 35.82 7.89 66.45
C GLY A 774 34.80 7.01 65.72
N ILE A 775 34.60 7.28 64.43
CA ILE A 775 33.71 6.51 63.55
C ILE A 775 34.55 5.47 62.81
N TYR A 776 34.05 4.24 62.77
CA TYR A 776 34.70 3.13 62.07
C TYR A 776 33.69 2.35 61.24
N MET A 777 34.16 1.75 60.15
CA MET A 777 33.36 0.87 59.30
C MET A 777 33.73 -0.58 59.59
N VAL A 778 32.76 -1.38 59.98
CA VAL A 778 32.90 -2.82 60.25
C VAL A 778 32.38 -3.58 59.05
N ARG A 779 33.27 -4.28 58.35
CA ARG A 779 32.94 -5.14 57.22
C ARG A 779 32.98 -6.59 57.62
N LEU A 780 31.93 -7.33 57.28
CA LEU A 780 31.83 -8.78 57.40
C LEU A 780 31.68 -9.40 56.02
N GLN A 781 32.50 -10.40 55.73
CA GLN A 781 32.53 -11.07 54.44
C GLN A 781 32.51 -12.59 54.62
N ASN A 782 31.55 -13.25 53.97
CA ASN A 782 31.51 -14.70 53.81
C ASN A 782 31.67 -15.06 52.31
N SER A 783 31.49 -16.32 51.93
CA SER A 783 31.64 -16.76 50.53
C SER A 783 30.55 -16.26 49.57
N LEU A 784 29.45 -15.72 50.07
CA LEU A 784 28.25 -15.33 49.30
C LEU A 784 27.92 -13.83 49.39
N SER A 785 28.37 -13.12 50.42
CA SER A 785 28.03 -11.71 50.66
C SER A 785 29.10 -10.93 51.42
N VAL A 786 29.07 -9.60 51.21
CA VAL A 786 29.87 -8.61 51.94
C VAL A 786 28.91 -7.57 52.51
N ASN A 787 28.94 -7.37 53.83
CA ASN A 787 28.11 -6.39 54.53
C ASN A 787 28.99 -5.43 55.32
N THR A 788 28.66 -4.14 55.32
CA THR A 788 29.42 -3.10 56.04
C THR A 788 28.49 -2.29 56.93
N VAL A 789 28.84 -2.16 58.21
CA VAL A 789 28.07 -1.42 59.22
C VAL A 789 28.94 -0.33 59.86
N LYS A 790 28.39 0.87 60.02
CA LYS A 790 29.04 1.97 60.74
C LYS A 790 28.90 1.79 62.24
N ILE A 791 30.00 1.90 62.98
CA ILE A 791 30.00 1.96 64.45
C ILE A 791 30.65 3.26 64.94
N ILE A 792 30.31 3.66 66.17
CA ILE A 792 30.91 4.81 66.86
C ILE A 792 31.54 4.29 68.14
N VAL A 793 32.86 4.47 68.26
CA VAL A 793 33.63 4.18 69.47
C VAL A 793 33.67 5.46 70.31
N GLN A 794 33.25 5.36 71.57
CA GLN A 794 33.21 6.46 72.54
C GLN A 794 34.33 6.36 73.56
#